data_AF-A0A260WN52-F1
#
_entry.id   AF-A0A260WN52-F1
#
_cell.length_a   1.000
_cell.length_b   1.000
_cell.length_c   1.000
_cell.angle_alpha   90.00
_cell.angle_beta   90.00
_cell.angle_gamma   90.00
#
_symmetry.space_group_name_H-M   'P 1'
#
loop_
_entity.id
_entity.type
_entity.pdbx_description
1 polymer ?
#
loop_
_entity_poly.entity_id
_entity_poly.type
_entity_poly.pdbx_seq_one_letter_code
_entity_poly.pdbx_strand_id
1 'polypeptide(L)'
;MSRWFTETIVDNGRLPLFFLLVSFLLAFLFIRFSVRMIRAEVSWWPGNVTPGGMHIHHVMFGLIMVLISGFSLVAIANYHTPVANCILASVFGVGSALMLDEFALILHLRDVYWAEEGRASIDAVFVAVAITGLYLLGVHPIGFAGDFDAYQQDRSLVTLALVLGGLAFQLALAAVTLLKGKLWTGLVGLFFVPLLIVGASRLGRPGSPWARWRYADKPSKQAKAWSREKRFREPMIHAKIVVQEALSGRFGVPVNIAPVDIAPVQELPVAATPQAPKPPLPNRVLATIRWRSTRRRLRRPPVWRLPTLLVLFFLILALVLVVVDAELAGSDGNVTVDSSLDIGATATLLAVIAGGMITLTGLVFTAITLAMQFGASQISVRVVPMLQQEAIMRWSIGMFLSTFVFAIVIASDIALSGQSSSPVLSTSIAILLSFVSAFLFIGLVARVGMILNSSRLLRWLAAQGRTSIVRMYPAVRESAPTTSANSAVVPEPDDGASSPEETSTVRLTQLSPDGRVLLAVNLAGIQRMASSWGVTVQLMPTIGEFVAQDAVLFRVEGPQLRVRPHKLMAALVFGDTHSPTVSPAASLQAIVDIALKALSPAINDPGRAVQAMDHLEDLLMTLAPRVHAEAEDSALTRVRGTRRTWGDYVAVATDEIRHFSRGSTQVQRRLRSLFETLRAACPPDQHPPLLARLSALDAQVAREWSGSLDVGLASVADPQGLGSEMGAMGRILPLRLGVEPAE
;
A
#
# COMPACT_ATOMS: atom_id res chain seq x y z
N MET A 1 -39.24 5.79 36.15
CA MET A 1 -38.63 6.68 35.13
C MET A 1 -38.26 8.05 35.72
N SER A 2 -39.18 8.81 36.32
CA SER A 2 -38.83 10.13 36.91
C SER A 2 -37.76 10.05 38.00
N ARG A 3 -37.90 9.11 38.94
CA ARG A 3 -36.93 8.90 40.04
C ARG A 3 -35.51 8.57 39.55
N TRP A 4 -35.40 7.65 38.58
CA TRP A 4 -34.12 7.30 37.95
C TRP A 4 -33.50 8.48 37.19
N PHE A 5 -34.31 9.26 36.48
CA PHE A 5 -33.84 10.44 35.75
C PHE A 5 -33.29 11.49 36.70
N THR A 6 -33.99 11.77 37.81
CA THR A 6 -33.51 12.70 38.83
C THR A 6 -32.22 12.19 39.48
N GLU A 7 -32.24 10.98 40.05
CA GLU A 7 -31.13 10.42 40.83
C GLU A 7 -29.87 10.09 39.99
N THR A 8 -30.04 9.69 38.72
CA THR A 8 -28.91 9.22 37.89
C THR A 8 -28.37 10.32 36.96
N ILE A 9 -29.23 11.19 36.44
CA ILE A 9 -28.87 12.16 35.39
C ILE A 9 -28.78 13.59 35.93
N VAL A 10 -29.81 14.04 36.67
CA VAL A 10 -29.86 15.43 37.17
C VAL A 10 -28.89 15.60 38.34
N ASP A 11 -28.96 14.73 39.34
CA ASP A 11 -28.20 14.87 40.59
C ASP A 11 -26.69 14.61 40.40
N ASN A 12 -26.31 13.85 39.36
CA ASN A 12 -24.90 13.57 39.02
C ASN A 12 -24.31 14.55 37.99
N GLY A 13 -25.01 15.66 37.66
CA GLY A 13 -24.51 16.67 36.72
C GLY A 13 -24.41 16.20 35.25
N ARG A 14 -25.06 15.09 34.89
CA ARG A 14 -25.01 14.48 33.54
C ARG A 14 -26.07 15.04 32.59
N LEU A 15 -26.80 16.05 33.02
CA LEU A 15 -27.88 16.69 32.25
C LEU A 15 -27.41 17.18 30.87
N PRO A 16 -26.26 17.88 30.70
CA PRO A 16 -25.80 18.29 29.37
C PRO A 16 -25.52 17.09 28.44
N LEU A 17 -24.99 15.99 28.99
CA LEU A 17 -24.67 14.79 28.23
C LEU A 17 -25.93 14.03 27.77
N PHE A 18 -27.01 14.09 28.57
CA PHE A 18 -28.34 13.62 28.16
C PHE A 18 -28.89 14.43 26.99
N PHE A 19 -28.83 15.77 27.06
CA PHE A 19 -29.28 16.66 25.99
C PHE A 19 -28.48 16.46 24.70
N LEU A 20 -27.17 16.24 24.79
CA LEU A 20 -26.31 15.87 23.66
C LEU A 20 -26.79 14.57 23.01
N LEU A 21 -27.06 13.52 23.80
CA LEU A 21 -27.50 12.23 23.26
C LEU A 21 -28.86 12.34 22.54
N VAL A 22 -29.82 13.03 23.15
CA VAL A 22 -31.17 13.21 22.60
C VAL A 22 -31.11 14.05 21.31
N SER A 23 -30.42 15.19 21.33
CA SER A 23 -30.32 16.05 20.15
C SER A 23 -29.58 15.35 19.00
N PHE A 24 -28.54 14.57 19.32
CA PHE A 24 -27.82 13.74 18.36
C PHE A 24 -28.73 12.71 17.68
N LEU A 25 -29.50 11.94 18.47
CA LEU A 25 -30.41 10.91 17.94
C LEU A 25 -31.51 11.54 17.07
N LEU A 26 -32.10 12.63 17.52
CA LEU A 26 -33.16 13.33 16.77
C LEU A 26 -32.63 13.91 15.46
N ALA A 27 -31.47 14.58 15.48
CA ALA A 27 -30.86 15.14 14.28
C ALA A 27 -30.44 14.05 13.28
N PHE A 28 -29.89 12.93 13.76
CA PHE A 28 -29.52 11.81 12.90
C PHE A 28 -30.74 11.16 12.23
N LEU A 29 -31.81 10.91 12.99
CA LEU A 29 -33.06 10.38 12.43
C LEU A 29 -33.69 11.36 11.44
N PHE A 30 -33.67 12.66 11.75
CA PHE A 30 -34.19 13.70 10.89
C PHE A 30 -33.45 13.78 9.55
N ILE A 31 -32.11 13.78 9.56
CA ILE A 31 -31.34 13.87 8.30
C ILE A 31 -31.51 12.59 7.46
N ARG A 32 -31.56 11.42 8.09
CA ARG A 32 -31.87 10.15 7.40
C ARG A 32 -33.25 10.13 6.78
N PHE A 33 -34.24 10.64 7.51
CA PHE A 33 -35.59 10.83 6.99
C PHE A 33 -35.58 11.80 5.81
N SER A 34 -34.92 12.95 5.92
CA SER A 34 -34.76 13.94 4.85
C SER A 34 -34.18 13.32 3.58
N VAL A 35 -33.05 12.61 3.68
CA VAL A 35 -32.41 11.93 2.54
C VAL A 35 -33.32 10.89 1.90
N ARG A 36 -34.10 10.15 2.72
CA ARG A 36 -35.09 9.18 2.23
C ARG A 36 -36.22 9.87 1.45
N MET A 37 -36.73 10.99 1.95
CA MET A 37 -37.79 11.75 1.30
C MET A 37 -37.33 12.39 -0.02
N ILE A 38 -36.08 12.86 -0.07
CA ILE A 38 -35.43 13.37 -1.29
C ILE A 38 -35.29 12.25 -2.33
N ARG A 39 -34.81 11.06 -1.94
CA ARG A 39 -34.70 9.90 -2.83
C ARG A 39 -36.03 9.35 -3.30
N ALA A 40 -37.08 9.49 -2.50
CA ALA A 40 -38.44 9.07 -2.85
C ALA A 40 -39.21 10.13 -3.65
N GLU A 41 -38.56 11.22 -4.06
CA GLU A 41 -39.10 12.31 -4.90
C GLU A 41 -40.45 12.85 -4.39
N VAL A 42 -40.57 12.99 -3.06
CA VAL A 42 -41.84 13.36 -2.46
C VAL A 42 -42.07 14.87 -2.56
N SER A 43 -43.19 15.25 -3.17
CA SER A 43 -43.53 16.62 -3.57
C SER A 43 -43.64 17.66 -2.44
N TRP A 44 -43.86 17.23 -1.19
CA TRP A 44 -43.99 18.15 -0.04
C TRP A 44 -42.65 18.45 0.67
N TRP A 45 -41.55 17.79 0.30
CA TRP A 45 -40.25 17.98 0.95
C TRP A 45 -39.39 18.98 0.15
N PRO A 46 -38.71 19.95 0.80
CA PRO A 46 -38.03 21.09 0.15
C PRO A 46 -36.82 20.75 -0.74
N GLY A 47 -36.55 19.48 -1.01
CA GLY A 47 -35.48 19.05 -1.92
C GLY A 47 -34.07 19.43 -1.45
N ASN A 48 -33.12 19.46 -2.39
CA ASN A 48 -31.73 19.82 -2.13
C ASN A 48 -31.53 21.35 -2.07
N VAL A 49 -30.66 21.79 -1.16
CA VAL A 49 -30.28 23.20 -1.03
C VAL A 49 -29.07 23.49 -1.94
N THR A 50 -29.25 24.29 -2.99
CA THR A 50 -28.18 24.69 -3.94
C THR A 50 -28.14 26.21 -4.14
N PRO A 51 -27.41 26.96 -3.29
CA PRO A 51 -27.15 28.37 -3.55
C PRO A 51 -26.08 28.50 -4.65
N GLY A 52 -26.43 29.08 -5.81
CA GLY A 52 -25.46 29.40 -6.87
C GLY A 52 -24.81 28.20 -7.58
N GLY A 53 -25.45 27.03 -7.59
CA GLY A 53 -24.96 25.83 -8.28
C GLY A 53 -23.91 25.00 -7.51
N MET A 54 -23.56 25.40 -6.28
CA MET A 54 -22.67 24.63 -5.41
C MET A 54 -23.48 23.81 -4.40
N HIS A 55 -23.33 22.48 -4.44
CA HIS A 55 -23.91 21.57 -3.44
C HIS A 55 -23.08 21.59 -2.15
N ILE A 56 -23.58 22.26 -1.12
CA ILE A 56 -22.97 22.23 0.22
C ILE A 56 -23.47 20.98 0.94
N HIS A 57 -22.54 20.07 1.26
CA HIS A 57 -22.86 18.88 2.06
C HIS A 57 -23.18 19.29 3.50
N HIS A 58 -24.19 18.64 4.10
CA HIS A 58 -24.66 18.98 5.44
C HIS A 58 -23.60 18.75 6.55
N VAL A 59 -22.54 17.99 6.24
CA VAL A 59 -21.32 17.86 7.04
C VAL A 59 -20.66 19.21 7.36
N MET A 60 -20.74 20.20 6.46
CA MET A 60 -20.16 21.53 6.69
C MET A 60 -20.89 22.28 7.82
N PHE A 61 -22.22 22.22 7.84
CA PHE A 61 -23.01 22.78 8.92
C PHE A 61 -22.74 22.06 10.24
N GLY A 62 -22.58 20.73 10.18
CA GLY A 62 -22.18 19.91 11.31
C GLY A 62 -20.84 20.35 11.92
N LEU A 63 -19.82 20.56 11.09
CA LEU A 63 -18.50 21.03 11.50
C LEU A 63 -18.56 22.39 12.20
N ILE A 64 -19.30 23.36 11.63
CA ILE A 64 -19.45 24.70 12.21
C ILE A 64 -20.13 24.60 13.59
N MET A 65 -21.20 23.83 13.71
CA MET A 65 -21.92 23.64 14.97
C MET A 65 -21.01 23.00 16.05
N VAL A 66 -20.24 21.98 15.70
CA VAL A 66 -19.29 21.32 16.62
C VAL A 66 -18.18 22.28 17.07
N LEU A 67 -17.61 23.07 16.15
CA LEU A 67 -16.55 24.02 16.49
C LEU A 67 -17.04 25.14 17.41
N ILE A 68 -18.18 25.76 17.09
CA ILE A 68 -18.76 26.85 17.89
C ILE A 68 -19.16 26.35 19.27
N SER A 69 -19.89 25.24 19.33
CA SER A 69 -20.35 24.69 20.61
C SER A 69 -19.21 24.13 21.46
N GLY A 70 -18.24 23.44 20.85
CA GLY A 70 -17.06 22.92 21.54
C GLY A 70 -16.18 24.03 22.10
N PHE A 71 -15.88 25.06 21.31
CA PHE A 71 -15.14 26.24 21.78
C PHE A 71 -15.88 26.95 22.92
N SER A 72 -17.20 27.16 22.76
CA SER A 72 -18.02 27.82 23.77
C SER A 72 -18.08 27.02 25.07
N LEU A 73 -18.19 25.68 25.02
CA LEU A 73 -18.15 24.80 26.19
C LEU A 73 -16.82 24.91 26.94
N VAL A 74 -15.69 25.04 26.22
CA VAL A 74 -14.37 25.26 26.85
C VAL A 74 -14.28 26.66 27.45
N ALA A 75 -14.74 27.68 26.72
CA ALA A 75 -14.69 29.08 27.17
C ALA A 75 -15.51 29.31 28.44
N ILE A 76 -16.64 28.61 28.59
CA ILE A 76 -17.52 28.76 29.76
C ILE A 76 -17.31 27.66 30.83
N ALA A 77 -16.32 26.77 30.66
CA ALA A 77 -16.14 25.58 31.51
C ALA A 77 -16.02 25.91 33.01
N ASN A 78 -15.45 27.07 33.35
CA ASN A 78 -15.26 27.52 34.73
C ASN A 78 -16.47 28.26 35.32
N TYR A 79 -17.53 28.50 34.53
CA TYR A 79 -18.74 29.20 34.97
C TYR A 79 -19.88 28.22 35.23
N HIS A 80 -20.54 28.34 36.38
CA HIS A 80 -21.73 27.54 36.72
C HIS A 80 -22.96 27.99 35.91
N THR A 81 -23.04 27.55 34.65
CA THR A 81 -24.10 27.92 33.71
C THR A 81 -24.85 26.67 33.18
N PRO A 82 -25.69 26.02 34.01
CA PRO A 82 -26.29 24.72 33.68
C PRO A 82 -27.16 24.72 32.43
N VAL A 83 -27.92 25.81 32.20
CA VAL A 83 -28.77 25.97 31.01
C VAL A 83 -27.92 26.15 29.75
N ALA A 84 -26.89 27.00 29.80
CA ALA A 84 -25.99 27.23 28.66
C ALA A 84 -25.25 25.93 28.27
N ASN A 85 -24.79 25.15 29.27
CA ASN A 85 -24.17 23.85 29.04
C ASN A 85 -25.12 22.88 28.32
N CYS A 86 -26.40 22.83 28.68
CA CYS A 86 -27.38 21.96 28.00
C CYS A 86 -27.65 22.42 26.56
N ILE A 87 -27.75 23.72 26.30
CA ILE A 87 -27.95 24.28 24.96
C ILE A 87 -26.74 23.98 24.08
N LEU A 88 -25.53 24.27 24.56
CA LEU A 88 -24.31 24.03 23.81
C LEU A 88 -24.08 22.53 23.57
N ALA A 89 -24.34 21.68 24.56
CA ALA A 89 -24.28 20.23 24.39
C ALA A 89 -25.31 19.72 23.37
N SER A 90 -26.50 20.35 23.32
CA SER A 90 -27.52 20.04 22.30
C SER A 90 -27.02 20.41 20.90
N VAL A 91 -26.47 21.62 20.71
CA VAL A 91 -25.90 22.07 19.43
C VAL A 91 -24.73 21.19 19.01
N PHE A 92 -23.88 20.79 19.95
CA PHE A 92 -22.78 19.85 19.72
C PHE A 92 -23.30 18.48 19.25
N GLY A 93 -24.37 17.97 19.88
CA GLY A 93 -25.02 16.73 19.48
C GLY A 93 -25.62 16.78 18.07
N VAL A 94 -26.32 17.87 17.71
CA VAL A 94 -26.83 18.08 16.34
C VAL A 94 -25.69 18.13 15.33
N GLY A 95 -24.65 18.92 15.61
CA GLY A 95 -23.51 19.05 14.71
C GLY A 95 -22.77 17.72 14.51
N SER A 96 -22.58 16.97 15.60
CA SER A 96 -21.95 15.64 15.56
C SER A 96 -22.78 14.63 14.76
N ALA A 97 -24.12 14.69 14.84
CA ALA A 97 -25.00 13.81 14.07
C ALA A 97 -24.90 14.07 12.56
N LEU A 98 -24.91 15.34 12.14
CA LEU A 98 -24.73 15.73 10.74
C LEU A 98 -23.35 15.33 10.21
N MET A 99 -22.32 15.41 11.05
CA MET A 99 -20.96 15.03 10.66
C MET A 99 -20.80 13.51 10.53
N LEU A 100 -21.38 12.74 11.45
CA LEU A 100 -21.34 11.27 11.41
C LEU A 100 -22.26 10.66 10.35
N ASP A 101 -23.29 11.38 9.90
CA ASP A 101 -24.13 10.92 8.80
C ASP A 101 -23.33 10.72 7.49
N GLU A 102 -22.31 11.57 7.28
CA GLU A 102 -21.37 11.56 6.15
C GLU A 102 -20.02 10.91 6.49
N PHE A 103 -19.96 10.10 7.55
CA PHE A 103 -18.73 9.46 8.01
C PHE A 103 -17.95 8.73 6.90
N ALA A 104 -18.64 8.12 5.94
CA ALA A 104 -18.01 7.44 4.81
C ALA A 104 -17.27 8.41 3.87
N LEU A 105 -17.88 9.56 3.55
CA LEU A 105 -17.31 10.62 2.72
C LEU A 105 -16.12 11.31 3.40
N ILE A 106 -16.13 11.43 4.72
CA ILE A 106 -14.99 11.97 5.50
C ILE A 106 -13.75 11.05 5.39
N LEU A 107 -13.95 9.73 5.35
CA LEU A 107 -12.85 8.76 5.33
C LEU A 107 -12.39 8.37 3.93
N HIS A 108 -13.28 8.38 2.93
CA HIS A 108 -13.00 7.91 1.57
C HIS A 108 -13.28 9.03 0.56
N LEU A 109 -12.23 9.81 0.28
CA LEU A 109 -12.28 10.99 -0.59
C LEU A 109 -12.13 10.61 -2.09
N ARG A 110 -12.94 9.69 -2.59
CA ARG A 110 -13.06 9.39 -4.04
C ARG A 110 -14.52 9.15 -4.43
N ASP A 111 -14.98 9.94 -5.37
CA ASP A 111 -16.37 10.08 -5.86
C ASP A 111 -16.90 8.89 -6.69
N VAL A 112 -16.43 7.67 -6.43
CA VAL A 112 -16.85 6.48 -7.16
C VAL A 112 -16.84 5.31 -6.21
N TYR A 113 -18.01 4.85 -5.73
CA TYR A 113 -18.43 3.44 -5.53
C TYR A 113 -19.69 3.37 -4.64
N TRP A 114 -20.85 3.40 -5.28
CA TRP A 114 -22.16 3.34 -4.62
C TRP A 114 -22.60 1.89 -4.37
N ALA A 115 -22.55 1.43 -3.10
CA ALA A 115 -23.49 0.43 -2.52
C ALA A 115 -23.20 0.12 -1.04
N GLU A 116 -21.94 0.17 -0.59
CA GLU A 116 -21.56 -0.33 0.74
C GLU A 116 -21.44 0.75 1.82
N GLU A 117 -21.29 2.02 1.43
CA GLU A 117 -20.86 3.12 2.30
C GLU A 117 -21.96 3.67 3.23
N GLY A 118 -23.25 3.58 2.84
CA GLY A 118 -24.37 3.98 3.70
C GLY A 118 -24.50 3.15 5.00
N ARG A 119 -23.84 1.99 5.09
CA ARG A 119 -23.80 1.14 6.29
C ARG A 119 -22.72 1.56 7.28
N ALA A 120 -21.65 2.21 6.81
CA ALA A 120 -20.51 2.60 7.65
C ALA A 120 -20.85 3.80 8.55
N SER A 121 -21.65 4.75 8.06
CA SER A 121 -22.17 5.87 8.87
C SER A 121 -23.07 5.40 10.01
N ILE A 122 -23.94 4.43 9.74
CA ILE A 122 -24.83 3.83 10.76
C ILE A 122 -24.01 3.11 11.84
N ASP A 123 -22.93 2.42 11.46
CA ASP A 123 -22.02 1.81 12.42
C ASP A 123 -21.33 2.84 13.32
N ALA A 124 -20.86 3.95 12.75
CA ALA A 124 -20.25 5.04 13.51
C ALA A 124 -21.23 5.68 14.51
N VAL A 125 -22.50 5.83 14.10
CA VAL A 125 -23.57 6.37 14.94
C VAL A 125 -23.89 5.42 16.10
N PHE A 126 -24.00 4.11 15.86
CA PHE A 126 -24.18 3.14 16.95
C PHE A 126 -23.03 3.16 17.95
N VAL A 127 -21.79 3.35 17.49
CA VAL A 127 -20.62 3.53 18.36
C VAL A 127 -20.77 4.79 19.20
N ALA A 128 -21.07 5.93 18.59
CA ALA A 128 -21.23 7.20 19.28
C ALA A 128 -22.33 7.13 20.35
N VAL A 129 -23.49 6.56 20.02
CA VAL A 129 -24.60 6.34 20.96
C VAL A 129 -24.20 5.43 22.11
N ALA A 130 -23.49 4.33 21.82
CA ALA A 130 -23.04 3.40 22.86
C ALA A 130 -22.05 4.05 23.84
N ILE A 131 -21.08 4.82 23.33
CA ILE A 131 -20.11 5.53 24.17
C ILE A 131 -20.81 6.58 25.02
N THR A 132 -21.59 7.47 24.40
CA THR A 132 -22.33 8.51 25.13
C THR A 132 -23.30 7.90 26.14
N GLY A 133 -23.97 6.80 25.80
CA GLY A 133 -24.84 6.06 26.72
C GLY A 133 -24.10 5.47 27.93
N LEU A 134 -22.89 4.94 27.73
CA LEU A 134 -22.04 4.45 28.84
C LEU A 134 -21.65 5.59 29.79
N TYR A 135 -21.22 6.74 29.25
CA TYR A 135 -20.94 7.93 30.06
C TYR A 135 -22.16 8.44 30.81
N LEU A 136 -23.35 8.38 30.19
CA LEU A 136 -24.61 8.78 30.82
C LEU A 136 -24.98 7.86 31.99
N LEU A 137 -24.74 6.57 31.84
CA LEU A 137 -24.88 5.58 32.91
C LEU A 137 -23.78 5.69 33.99
N GLY A 138 -22.76 6.52 33.77
CA GLY A 138 -21.66 6.72 34.72
C GLY A 138 -20.55 5.71 34.62
N VAL A 139 -20.56 4.92 33.55
CA VAL A 139 -19.48 4.01 33.24
C VAL A 139 -18.43 4.82 32.51
N HIS A 140 -17.35 5.13 33.21
CA HIS A 140 -16.20 5.84 32.67
C HIS A 140 -15.15 4.84 32.17
N PRO A 141 -14.33 5.20 31.17
CA PRO A 141 -13.16 4.41 30.84
C PRO A 141 -12.22 4.41 32.05
N ILE A 142 -11.59 3.27 32.29
CA ILE A 142 -10.73 3.06 33.46
C ILE A 142 -9.49 3.95 33.38
N GLY A 143 -9.06 4.50 34.52
CA GLY A 143 -8.10 5.61 34.62
C GLY A 143 -8.71 7.01 34.76
N PHE A 144 -10.04 7.17 34.62
CA PHE A 144 -10.72 8.47 34.82
C PHE A 144 -11.59 8.54 36.08
N ALA A 145 -11.82 7.41 36.78
CA ALA A 145 -12.71 7.32 37.93
C ALA A 145 -11.96 6.93 39.22
N GLY A 146 -11.07 7.81 39.69
CA GLY A 146 -10.45 7.69 41.01
C GLY A 146 -9.38 6.62 41.19
N ASP A 147 -8.95 5.92 40.12
CA ASP A 147 -7.78 5.03 40.18
C ASP A 147 -6.48 5.79 40.56
N PHE A 148 -6.44 7.09 40.25
CA PHE A 148 -5.38 7.99 40.68
C PHE A 148 -5.60 8.54 42.11
N ASP A 149 -6.78 8.40 42.71
CA ASP A 149 -7.05 8.88 44.07
C ASP A 149 -6.28 8.05 45.10
N ALA A 150 -6.14 6.74 44.85
CA ALA A 150 -5.29 5.86 45.65
C ALA A 150 -3.81 6.30 45.62
N TYR A 151 -3.33 6.74 44.45
CA TYR A 151 -1.98 7.31 44.33
C TYR A 151 -1.89 8.72 44.95
N GLN A 152 -2.93 9.55 44.82
CA GLN A 152 -2.94 10.88 45.43
C GLN A 152 -2.92 10.82 46.97
N GLN A 153 -3.51 9.79 47.58
CA GLN A 153 -3.55 9.61 49.04
C GLN A 153 -2.24 9.07 49.63
N ASP A 154 -1.58 8.10 48.98
CA ASP A 154 -0.43 7.39 49.56
C ASP A 154 0.92 7.83 48.95
N ARG A 155 0.91 8.37 47.72
CA ARG A 155 2.11 8.77 46.92
C ARG A 155 3.27 7.75 46.94
N SER A 156 2.99 6.48 47.25
CA SER A 156 4.01 5.44 47.36
C SER A 156 4.36 4.85 45.98
N LEU A 157 5.62 4.47 45.81
CA LEU A 157 6.12 3.82 44.59
C LEU A 157 5.38 2.53 44.28
N VAL A 158 4.94 1.81 45.31
CA VAL A 158 4.17 0.56 45.17
C VAL A 158 2.78 0.86 44.60
N THR A 159 2.08 1.85 45.14
CA THR A 159 0.74 2.24 44.67
C THR A 159 0.80 2.79 43.24
N LEU A 160 1.81 3.60 42.91
CA LEU A 160 2.04 4.08 41.54
C LEU A 160 2.32 2.93 40.57
N ALA A 161 3.21 2.00 40.93
CA ALA A 161 3.55 0.84 40.11
C ALA A 161 2.34 -0.08 39.88
N LEU A 162 1.47 -0.23 40.88
CA LEU A 162 0.23 -1.01 40.76
C LEU A 162 -0.78 -0.32 39.82
N VAL A 163 -0.99 0.99 39.95
CA VAL A 163 -1.89 1.76 39.08
C VAL A 163 -1.39 1.76 37.62
N LEU A 164 -0.12 2.07 37.40
CA LEU A 164 0.50 2.06 36.07
C LEU A 164 0.53 0.64 35.47
N GLY A 165 0.85 -0.37 36.29
CA GLY A 165 0.81 -1.78 35.89
C GLY A 165 -0.58 -2.24 35.48
N GLY A 166 -1.61 -1.85 36.24
CA GLY A 166 -3.02 -2.12 35.93
C GLY A 166 -3.46 -1.47 34.61
N LEU A 167 -3.15 -0.18 34.43
CA LEU A 167 -3.45 0.55 33.20
C LEU A 167 -2.72 -0.05 31.98
N ALA A 168 -1.42 -0.33 32.11
CA ALA A 168 -0.63 -0.95 31.05
C ALA A 168 -1.15 -2.34 30.68
N PHE A 169 -1.52 -3.16 31.68
CA PHE A 169 -2.12 -4.47 31.47
C PHE A 169 -3.45 -4.36 30.71
N GLN A 170 -4.30 -3.41 31.07
CA GLN A 170 -5.58 -3.20 30.40
C GLN A 170 -5.39 -2.72 28.96
N LEU A 171 -4.53 -1.73 28.72
CA LEU A 171 -4.19 -1.25 27.37
C LEU A 171 -3.60 -2.38 26.52
N ALA A 172 -2.78 -3.25 27.11
CA ALA A 172 -2.27 -4.44 26.43
C ALA A 172 -3.39 -5.40 26.06
N LEU A 173 -4.36 -5.66 26.95
CA LEU A 173 -5.53 -6.49 26.62
C LEU A 173 -6.38 -5.85 25.51
N ALA A 174 -6.66 -4.55 25.59
CA ALA A 174 -7.36 -3.80 24.54
C ALA A 174 -6.64 -3.91 23.19
N ALA A 175 -5.33 -3.65 23.16
CA ALA A 175 -4.51 -3.82 21.96
C ALA A 175 -4.56 -5.25 21.41
N VAL A 176 -4.47 -6.28 22.26
CA VAL A 176 -4.59 -7.68 21.85
C VAL A 176 -5.98 -7.97 21.27
N THR A 177 -7.06 -7.47 21.87
CA THR A 177 -8.43 -7.67 21.35
C THR A 177 -8.64 -6.99 19.98
N LEU A 178 -8.10 -5.79 19.80
CA LEU A 178 -8.13 -5.03 18.54
C LEU A 178 -7.27 -5.71 17.46
N LEU A 179 -6.05 -6.15 17.80
CA LEU A 179 -5.19 -6.93 16.91
C LEU A 179 -5.83 -8.24 16.47
N LYS A 180 -6.68 -8.82 17.33
CA LYS A 180 -7.53 -9.98 17.03
C LYS A 180 -8.75 -9.67 16.16
N GLY A 181 -8.91 -8.42 15.72
CA GLY A 181 -9.97 -7.96 14.83
C GLY A 181 -11.33 -7.76 15.51
N LYS A 182 -11.38 -7.67 16.84
CA LYS A 182 -12.63 -7.56 17.59
C LYS A 182 -12.88 -6.12 18.07
N LEU A 183 -13.16 -5.23 17.11
CA LEU A 183 -13.29 -3.80 17.33
C LEU A 183 -14.28 -3.46 18.47
N TRP A 184 -15.50 -3.99 18.37
CA TRP A 184 -16.57 -3.77 19.36
C TRP A 184 -16.23 -4.25 20.77
N THR A 185 -15.62 -5.44 20.90
CA THR A 185 -15.22 -5.92 22.23
C THR A 185 -14.02 -5.18 22.80
N GLY A 186 -13.15 -4.65 21.94
CA GLY A 186 -12.04 -3.80 22.37
C GLY A 186 -12.53 -2.44 22.85
N LEU A 187 -13.46 -1.83 22.11
CA LEU A 187 -14.00 -0.51 22.42
C LEU A 187 -14.89 -0.54 23.67
N VAL A 188 -15.87 -1.44 23.75
CA VAL A 188 -16.72 -1.61 24.94
C VAL A 188 -15.91 -2.15 26.10
N GLY A 189 -14.89 -2.99 25.84
CA GLY A 189 -14.01 -3.51 26.87
C GLY A 189 -13.15 -2.46 27.57
N LEU A 190 -12.94 -1.28 26.96
CA LEU A 190 -12.28 -0.15 27.61
C LEU A 190 -13.08 0.36 28.82
N PHE A 191 -14.40 0.22 28.77
CA PHE A 191 -15.34 0.56 29.84
C PHE A 191 -15.64 -0.64 30.76
N PHE A 192 -15.32 -1.86 30.33
CA PHE A 192 -15.63 -3.10 31.05
C PHE A 192 -14.54 -4.17 30.87
N VAL A 193 -13.53 -4.19 31.76
CA VAL A 193 -12.33 -5.07 31.68
C VAL A 193 -12.63 -6.55 31.46
N PRO A 194 -13.64 -7.17 32.10
CA PRO A 194 -13.91 -8.59 31.87
C PRO A 194 -14.13 -8.93 30.39
N LEU A 195 -14.67 -7.98 29.61
CA LEU A 195 -14.85 -8.14 28.18
C LEU A 195 -13.50 -8.20 27.43
N LEU A 196 -12.50 -7.44 27.87
CA LEU A 196 -11.15 -7.46 27.31
C LEU A 196 -10.46 -8.80 27.58
N ILE A 197 -10.62 -9.35 28.78
CA ILE A 197 -10.07 -10.67 29.14
C ILE A 197 -10.70 -11.76 28.26
N VAL A 198 -12.02 -11.74 28.07
CA VAL A 198 -12.73 -12.66 27.17
C VAL A 198 -12.31 -12.45 25.71
N GLY A 199 -12.16 -11.20 25.28
CA GLY A 199 -11.72 -10.84 23.93
C GLY A 199 -10.29 -11.28 23.64
N ALA A 200 -9.39 -11.16 24.62
CA ALA A 200 -7.97 -11.48 24.55
C ALA A 200 -7.70 -12.98 24.71
N SER A 201 -8.51 -13.71 25.48
CA SER A 201 -8.40 -15.18 25.62
C SER A 201 -8.95 -15.91 24.40
N ARG A 202 -10.05 -15.44 23.81
CA ARG A 202 -10.67 -16.07 22.63
C ARG A 202 -9.78 -15.99 21.38
N LEU A 203 -9.95 -16.97 20.47
CA LEU A 203 -9.32 -16.98 19.14
C LEU A 203 -9.57 -15.65 18.39
N GLY A 204 -8.58 -15.26 17.59
CA GLY A 204 -8.65 -14.03 16.78
C GLY A 204 -9.48 -14.27 15.52
N ARG A 205 -10.07 -13.21 14.97
CA ARG A 205 -10.88 -13.30 13.75
C ARG A 205 -10.04 -13.72 12.56
N PRO A 206 -10.61 -14.50 11.61
CA PRO A 206 -9.92 -14.80 10.35
C PRO A 206 -9.57 -13.50 9.62
N GLY A 207 -8.37 -13.44 9.03
CA GLY A 207 -7.87 -12.24 8.36
C GLY A 207 -7.35 -11.12 9.27
N SER A 208 -7.54 -11.17 10.60
CA SER A 208 -7.00 -10.15 11.54
C SER A 208 -5.47 -10.09 11.57
N PRO A 209 -4.85 -8.95 11.93
CA PRO A 209 -3.39 -8.85 12.13
C PRO A 209 -2.82 -9.97 13.01
N TRP A 210 -3.52 -10.30 14.10
CA TRP A 210 -3.16 -11.41 14.99
C TRP A 210 -3.22 -12.78 14.30
N ALA A 211 -4.25 -13.03 13.48
CA ALA A 211 -4.35 -14.28 12.73
C ALA A 211 -3.22 -14.39 11.68
N ARG A 212 -2.89 -13.29 11.00
CA ARG A 212 -1.78 -13.23 10.04
C ARG A 212 -0.43 -13.47 10.70
N TRP A 213 -0.21 -12.95 11.90
CA TRP A 213 1.05 -13.13 12.62
C TRP A 213 1.16 -14.50 13.30
N ARG A 214 0.11 -14.94 14.00
CA ARG A 214 0.18 -16.09 14.92
C ARG A 214 -0.42 -17.38 14.38
N TYR A 215 -1.36 -17.29 13.42
CA TYR A 215 -2.05 -18.44 12.85
C TYR A 215 -1.58 -18.79 11.44
N ALA A 216 -0.72 -17.99 10.79
CA ALA A 216 -0.21 -18.23 9.42
C ALA A 216 0.32 -19.65 9.21
N ASP A 217 1.09 -20.18 10.16
CA ASP A 217 1.70 -21.52 10.06
C ASP A 217 0.87 -22.62 10.76
N LYS A 218 -0.37 -22.32 11.19
CA LYS A 218 -1.23 -23.24 11.98
C LYS A 218 -2.61 -23.44 11.33
N PRO A 219 -2.74 -24.34 10.32
CA PRO A 219 -3.97 -24.49 9.54
C PRO A 219 -5.19 -24.93 10.37
N SER A 220 -5.00 -25.74 11.42
CA SER A 220 -6.09 -26.18 12.31
C SER A 220 -6.72 -25.01 13.11
N LYS A 221 -5.89 -24.06 13.56
CA LYS A 221 -6.37 -22.87 14.28
C LYS A 221 -7.06 -21.88 13.34
N GLN A 222 -6.63 -21.79 12.08
CA GLN A 222 -7.32 -21.00 11.05
C GLN A 222 -8.68 -21.60 10.70
N ALA A 223 -8.76 -22.92 10.46
CA ALA A 223 -10.02 -23.60 10.18
C ALA A 223 -11.03 -23.44 11.34
N LYS A 224 -10.57 -23.55 12.60
CA LYS A 224 -11.40 -23.33 13.79
C LYS A 224 -11.83 -21.87 13.98
N ALA A 225 -11.02 -20.91 13.53
CA ALA A 225 -11.42 -19.49 13.52
C ALA A 225 -12.48 -19.23 12.44
N TRP A 226 -12.33 -19.81 11.25
CA TRP A 226 -13.26 -19.69 10.13
C TRP A 226 -14.63 -20.33 10.43
N SER A 227 -14.66 -21.54 11.00
CA SER A 227 -15.91 -22.22 11.34
C SER A 227 -16.72 -21.47 12.41
N ARG A 228 -16.05 -20.79 13.34
CA ARG A 228 -16.71 -19.96 14.36
C ARG A 228 -17.23 -18.64 13.81
N GLU A 229 -16.48 -18.01 12.90
CA GLU A 229 -16.93 -16.80 12.20
C GLU A 229 -18.24 -17.08 11.45
N LYS A 230 -18.28 -18.21 10.72
CA LYS A 230 -19.47 -18.69 10.01
C LYS A 230 -20.65 -18.93 10.96
N ARG A 231 -20.43 -19.65 12.07
CA ARG A 231 -21.52 -20.06 12.98
C ARG A 231 -22.16 -18.91 13.78
N PHE A 232 -21.36 -17.96 14.25
CA PHE A 232 -21.85 -16.94 15.20
C PHE A 232 -22.01 -15.56 14.57
N ARG A 233 -21.17 -15.20 13.59
CA ARG A 233 -21.13 -13.83 13.09
C ARG A 233 -21.94 -13.66 11.82
N GLU A 234 -21.93 -14.62 10.90
CA GLU A 234 -22.74 -14.57 9.68
C GLU A 234 -24.23 -14.32 10.00
N PRO A 235 -24.86 -15.01 10.98
CA PRO A 235 -26.26 -14.72 11.36
C PRO A 235 -26.44 -13.33 11.97
N MET A 236 -25.48 -12.88 12.79
CA MET A 236 -25.54 -11.56 13.43
C MET A 236 -25.32 -10.43 12.42
N ILE A 237 -24.49 -10.65 11.40
CA ILE A 237 -24.30 -9.73 10.27
C ILE A 237 -25.59 -9.64 9.47
N HIS A 238 -26.26 -10.77 9.19
CA HIS A 238 -27.55 -10.75 8.50
C HIS A 238 -28.61 -10.01 9.32
N ALA A 239 -28.74 -10.29 10.63
CA ALA A 239 -29.67 -9.56 11.49
C ALA A 239 -29.35 -8.05 11.54
N LYS A 240 -28.07 -7.69 11.62
CA LYS A 240 -27.61 -6.30 11.56
C LYS A 240 -27.96 -5.64 10.22
N ILE A 241 -27.76 -6.34 9.09
CA ILE A 241 -28.11 -5.84 7.76
C ILE A 241 -29.61 -5.55 7.68
N VAL A 242 -30.47 -6.44 8.21
CA VAL A 242 -31.92 -6.23 8.25
C VAL A 242 -32.28 -4.96 9.03
N VAL A 243 -31.68 -4.73 10.20
CA VAL A 243 -31.90 -3.51 10.98
C VAL A 243 -31.39 -2.27 10.24
N GLN A 244 -30.20 -2.35 9.64
CA GLN A 244 -29.63 -1.25 8.86
C GLN A 244 -30.54 -0.88 7.67
N GLU A 245 -30.99 -1.88 6.89
CA GLU A 245 -31.90 -1.70 5.76
C GLU A 245 -33.26 -1.12 6.17
N ALA A 246 -33.76 -1.45 7.37
CA ALA A 246 -34.98 -0.85 7.91
C ALA A 246 -34.82 0.66 8.18
N LEU A 247 -33.65 1.09 8.70
CA LEU A 247 -33.36 2.50 8.96
C LEU A 247 -33.00 3.29 7.68
N SER A 248 -32.28 2.69 6.73
CA SER A 248 -31.70 3.40 5.59
C SER A 248 -32.41 3.22 4.24
N GLY A 249 -33.34 2.25 4.15
CA GLY A 249 -33.81 1.73 2.88
C GLY A 249 -32.87 0.67 2.28
N ARG A 250 -33.40 -0.17 1.40
CA ARG A 250 -32.70 -1.31 0.78
C ARG A 250 -31.62 -0.79 -0.18
N PHE A 251 -30.35 -1.11 0.09
CA PHE A 251 -29.23 -0.76 -0.78
C PHE A 251 -28.98 -1.88 -1.79
N GLY A 252 -29.22 -1.60 -3.07
CA GLY A 252 -28.81 -2.49 -4.17
C GLY A 252 -29.66 -3.76 -4.27
N VAL A 253 -30.21 -4.00 -5.44
CA VAL A 253 -30.79 -5.29 -5.81
C VAL A 253 -29.69 -6.34 -5.64
N PRO A 254 -29.89 -7.45 -4.89
CA PRO A 254 -29.03 -8.60 -5.09
C PRO A 254 -29.24 -9.02 -6.54
N VAL A 255 -28.24 -8.79 -7.40
CA VAL A 255 -28.20 -9.44 -8.70
C VAL A 255 -28.16 -10.93 -8.36
N ASN A 256 -29.33 -11.55 -8.42
CA ASN A 256 -29.45 -12.99 -8.41
C ASN A 256 -28.84 -13.40 -9.75
N ILE A 257 -27.53 -13.68 -9.75
CA ILE A 257 -26.88 -14.27 -10.90
C ILE A 257 -27.53 -15.64 -11.01
N ALA A 258 -28.52 -15.76 -11.89
CA ALA A 258 -29.02 -17.04 -12.33
C ALA A 258 -27.79 -17.88 -12.74
N PRO A 259 -27.74 -19.18 -12.42
CA PRO A 259 -26.72 -20.05 -12.98
C PRO A 259 -26.75 -19.84 -14.50
N VAL A 260 -25.68 -19.27 -15.05
CA VAL A 260 -25.50 -19.25 -16.49
C VAL A 260 -25.24 -20.70 -16.86
N ASP A 261 -26.21 -21.32 -17.55
CA ASP A 261 -25.99 -22.59 -18.23
C ASP A 261 -24.90 -22.34 -19.27
N ILE A 262 -23.67 -22.72 -18.91
CA ILE A 262 -22.55 -22.76 -19.84
C ILE A 262 -22.85 -23.95 -20.75
N ALA A 263 -23.31 -23.66 -21.97
CA ALA A 263 -23.41 -24.65 -23.02
C ALA A 263 -22.05 -25.38 -23.16
N PRO A 264 -22.04 -26.71 -23.37
CA PRO A 264 -20.79 -27.44 -23.56
C PRO A 264 -20.07 -26.86 -24.79
N VAL A 265 -18.92 -26.22 -24.54
CA VAL A 265 -18.00 -25.82 -25.59
C VAL A 265 -17.48 -27.11 -26.23
N GLN A 266 -17.74 -27.25 -27.52
CA GLN A 266 -17.26 -28.36 -28.33
C GLN A 266 -15.75 -28.18 -28.53
N GLU A 267 -14.95 -28.92 -27.77
CA GLU A 267 -13.48 -28.90 -27.87
C GLU A 267 -13.02 -29.73 -29.10
N LEU A 268 -12.31 -29.09 -30.02
CA LEU A 268 -11.48 -29.75 -31.03
C LEU A 268 -10.22 -30.30 -30.33
N PRO A 269 -9.83 -31.58 -30.50
CA PRO A 269 -8.78 -32.18 -29.70
C PRO A 269 -7.38 -31.96 -30.30
N VAL A 270 -6.46 -31.53 -29.44
CA VAL A 270 -5.03 -31.41 -29.70
C VAL A 270 -4.32 -32.44 -28.80
N ALA A 271 -3.50 -33.31 -29.38
CA ALA A 271 -2.73 -34.32 -28.65
C ALA A 271 -1.24 -33.99 -28.55
N ALA A 272 -0.62 -34.49 -27.47
CA ALA A 272 0.71 -34.18 -26.98
C ALA A 272 1.80 -35.16 -27.44
N THR A 273 3.03 -34.62 -27.48
CA THR A 273 4.32 -35.19 -27.91
C THR A 273 4.96 -36.20 -26.92
N PRO A 274 5.96 -37.01 -27.34
CA PRO A 274 6.61 -38.04 -26.53
C PRO A 274 7.34 -37.50 -25.29
N GLN A 275 7.48 -38.35 -24.26
CA GLN A 275 8.17 -38.02 -23.01
C GLN A 275 9.65 -37.71 -23.22
N ALA A 276 9.98 -36.43 -23.10
CA ALA A 276 11.33 -35.91 -22.94
C ALA A 276 12.02 -36.44 -21.66
N PRO A 277 13.37 -36.54 -21.66
CA PRO A 277 14.15 -37.02 -20.52
C PRO A 277 13.90 -36.20 -19.26
N LYS A 278 13.87 -36.87 -18.10
CA LYS A 278 13.62 -36.23 -16.79
C LYS A 278 14.70 -35.18 -16.50
N PRO A 279 14.37 -33.87 -16.45
CA PRO A 279 15.35 -32.86 -16.10
C PRO A 279 15.79 -33.04 -14.64
N PRO A 280 17.05 -32.71 -14.31
CA PRO A 280 17.54 -32.77 -12.93
C PRO A 280 16.68 -31.88 -12.01
N LEU A 281 16.19 -32.46 -10.91
CA LEU A 281 15.34 -31.73 -9.97
C LEU A 281 16.17 -30.66 -9.22
N PRO A 282 15.67 -29.41 -9.10
CA PRO A 282 16.38 -28.36 -8.38
C PRO A 282 16.61 -28.71 -6.90
N ASN A 283 17.79 -28.38 -6.35
CA ASN A 283 18.12 -28.61 -4.94
C ASN A 283 17.07 -28.00 -4.00
N ARG A 284 16.44 -28.86 -3.18
CA ARG A 284 15.33 -28.51 -2.28
C ARG A 284 15.68 -27.40 -1.29
N VAL A 285 16.87 -27.40 -0.73
CA VAL A 285 17.29 -26.43 0.30
C VAL A 285 17.48 -25.06 -0.33
N LEU A 286 18.26 -24.99 -1.41
CA LEU A 286 18.53 -23.76 -2.14
C LEU A 286 17.23 -23.15 -2.71
N ALA A 287 16.35 -23.96 -3.31
CA ALA A 287 15.06 -23.48 -3.82
C ALA A 287 14.17 -22.90 -2.71
N THR A 288 14.18 -23.51 -1.52
CA THR A 288 13.37 -23.04 -0.38
C THR A 288 13.93 -21.74 0.20
N ILE A 289 15.27 -21.62 0.30
CA ILE A 289 15.93 -20.38 0.75
C ILE A 289 15.67 -19.24 -0.24
N ARG A 290 15.86 -19.50 -1.55
CA ARG A 290 15.56 -18.53 -2.62
C ARG A 290 14.11 -18.09 -2.57
N TRP A 291 13.15 -19.02 -2.46
CA TRP A 291 11.73 -18.68 -2.36
C TRP A 291 11.39 -17.83 -1.13
N ARG A 292 11.92 -18.19 0.05
CA ARG A 292 11.73 -17.40 1.28
C ARG A 292 12.31 -16.00 1.14
N SER A 293 13.48 -15.86 0.52
CA SER A 293 14.11 -14.57 0.23
C SER A 293 13.26 -13.73 -0.72
N THR A 294 12.80 -14.31 -1.84
CA THR A 294 11.91 -13.63 -2.80
C THR A 294 10.61 -13.18 -2.13
N ARG A 295 9.96 -14.07 -1.37
CA ARG A 295 8.71 -13.74 -0.64
C ARG A 295 8.91 -12.62 0.38
N ARG A 296 10.06 -12.57 1.08
CA ARG A 296 10.38 -11.48 2.01
C ARG A 296 10.65 -10.17 1.28
N ARG A 297 11.35 -10.20 0.14
CA ARG A 297 11.67 -8.99 -0.64
C ARG A 297 10.45 -8.37 -1.31
N LEU A 298 9.51 -9.19 -1.77
CA LEU A 298 8.27 -8.71 -2.42
C LEU A 298 7.21 -8.24 -1.41
N ARG A 299 7.31 -8.68 -0.14
CA ARG A 299 6.44 -8.18 0.92
C ARG A 299 6.88 -6.80 1.36
N ARG A 300 6.02 -5.81 1.12
CA ARG A 300 6.25 -4.42 1.48
C ARG A 300 5.91 -4.22 2.97
N PRO A 301 6.83 -3.71 3.80
CA PRO A 301 6.49 -3.37 5.17
C PRO A 301 5.49 -2.20 5.20
N PRO A 302 4.60 -2.13 6.20
CA PRO A 302 3.71 -0.98 6.35
C PRO A 302 4.54 0.29 6.57
N VAL A 303 4.21 1.38 5.88
CA VAL A 303 4.95 2.65 5.93
C VAL A 303 5.11 3.16 7.36
N TRP A 304 4.02 3.09 8.14
CA TRP A 304 3.96 3.58 9.53
C TRP A 304 4.59 2.65 10.56
N ARG A 305 4.94 1.41 10.20
CA ARG A 305 5.42 0.44 11.20
C ARG A 305 6.73 0.87 11.87
N LEU A 306 7.66 1.43 11.10
CA LEU A 306 8.94 1.89 11.65
C LEU A 306 8.77 3.16 12.50
N PRO A 307 8.09 4.22 12.02
CA PRO A 307 7.79 5.39 12.85
C PRO A 307 7.09 5.07 14.16
N THR A 308 6.06 4.22 14.16
CA THR A 308 5.32 3.89 15.39
C THR A 308 6.17 3.11 16.38
N LEU A 309 7.04 2.22 15.91
CA LEU A 309 7.98 1.49 16.78
C LEU A 309 9.02 2.42 17.39
N LEU A 310 9.55 3.40 16.62
CA LEU A 310 10.51 4.37 17.13
C LEU A 310 9.87 5.27 18.18
N VAL A 311 8.68 5.82 17.91
CA VAL A 311 7.97 6.68 18.87
C VAL A 311 7.67 5.92 20.16
N LEU A 312 7.18 4.68 20.06
CA LEU A 312 6.92 3.86 21.24
C LEU A 312 8.19 3.56 22.01
N PHE A 313 9.30 3.24 21.32
CA PHE A 313 10.58 2.99 21.95
C PHE A 313 11.10 4.21 22.71
N PHE A 314 11.10 5.40 22.09
CA PHE A 314 11.59 6.62 22.71
C PHE A 314 10.65 7.18 23.76
N LEU A 315 9.34 6.94 23.67
CA LEU A 315 8.39 7.23 24.75
C LEU A 315 8.72 6.38 25.99
N ILE A 316 8.90 5.07 25.84
CA ILE A 316 9.28 4.19 26.94
C ILE A 316 10.65 4.60 27.49
N LEU A 317 11.62 4.90 26.62
CA LEU A 317 12.94 5.34 27.04
C LEU A 317 12.89 6.65 27.84
N ALA A 318 12.08 7.63 27.42
CA ALA A 318 11.90 8.88 28.16
C ALA A 318 11.33 8.63 29.56
N LEU A 319 10.28 7.80 29.67
CA LEU A 319 9.68 7.45 30.96
C LEU A 319 10.66 6.71 31.90
N VAL A 320 11.50 5.83 31.35
CA VAL A 320 12.55 5.14 32.12
C VAL A 320 13.62 6.14 32.57
N LEU A 321 14.06 7.03 31.68
CA LEU A 321 15.11 7.99 32.00
C LEU A 321 14.68 9.03 33.02
N VAL A 322 13.41 9.44 33.06
CA VAL A 322 12.87 10.28 34.14
C VAL A 322 13.13 9.64 35.51
N VAL A 323 12.88 8.34 35.65
CA VAL A 323 13.11 7.62 36.91
C VAL A 323 14.61 7.47 37.19
N VAL A 324 15.41 7.14 36.17
CA VAL A 324 16.85 6.96 36.31
C VAL A 324 17.54 8.27 36.70
N ASP A 325 17.18 9.39 36.08
CA ASP A 325 17.71 10.71 36.42
C ASP A 325 17.32 11.11 37.86
N ALA A 326 16.11 10.78 38.32
CA ALA A 326 15.69 11.03 39.70
C ALA A 326 16.49 10.21 40.73
N GLU A 327 16.75 8.92 40.45
CA GLU A 327 17.57 8.05 41.30
C GLU A 327 19.05 8.49 41.33
N LEU A 328 19.60 8.86 40.17
CA LEU A 328 20.97 9.41 40.06
C LEU A 328 21.11 10.71 40.86
N ALA A 329 20.09 11.56 40.82
CA ALA A 329 20.04 12.80 41.59
C ALA A 329 19.91 12.57 43.11
N GLY A 330 19.28 11.46 43.54
CA GLY A 330 19.11 11.10 44.95
C GLY A 330 20.29 10.35 45.57
N SER A 331 21.23 9.83 44.78
CA SER A 331 22.42 9.15 45.29
C SER A 331 23.49 10.16 45.75
N ASP A 332 23.69 10.27 47.07
CA ASP A 332 24.69 11.14 47.70
C ASP A 332 26.10 10.92 47.10
N GLY A 333 26.58 11.90 46.31
CA GLY A 333 27.93 12.44 46.51
C GLY A 333 29.09 12.05 45.60
N ASN A 334 28.97 11.31 44.48
CA ASN A 334 30.18 11.01 43.67
C ASN A 334 30.05 10.97 42.14
N VAL A 335 28.88 11.28 41.57
CA VAL A 335 28.74 11.47 40.12
C VAL A 335 27.92 12.73 39.83
N THR A 336 28.30 13.85 40.43
CA THR A 336 27.89 15.16 39.92
C THR A 336 28.69 15.41 38.65
N VAL A 337 28.19 14.94 37.51
CA VAL A 337 28.57 15.57 36.24
C VAL A 337 28.06 17.00 36.36
N ASP A 338 28.97 17.92 36.68
CA ASP A 338 28.71 19.33 36.89
C ASP A 338 28.19 19.94 35.58
N SER A 339 26.91 19.72 35.29
CA SER A 339 26.25 20.30 34.14
C SER A 339 25.90 21.73 34.52
N SER A 340 26.68 22.68 34.00
CA SER A 340 26.52 24.12 34.20
C SER A 340 25.20 24.72 33.68
N LEU A 341 24.21 23.89 33.31
CA LEU A 341 22.92 24.30 32.78
C LEU A 341 21.88 24.28 33.90
N ASP A 342 21.35 25.47 34.21
CA ASP A 342 20.16 25.64 35.04
C ASP A 342 18.97 24.82 34.49
N ILE A 343 18.07 24.40 35.38
CA ILE A 343 16.85 23.65 35.09
C ILE A 343 15.94 24.41 34.12
N GLY A 344 15.81 25.73 34.29
CA GLY A 344 15.07 26.61 33.39
C GLY A 344 15.68 26.64 31.98
N ALA A 345 17.01 26.76 31.88
CA ALA A 345 17.73 26.64 30.62
C ALA A 345 17.52 25.26 29.96
N THR A 346 17.53 24.19 30.75
CA THR A 346 17.32 22.81 30.29
C THR A 346 15.90 22.59 29.76
N ALA A 347 14.89 23.04 30.51
CA ALA A 347 13.49 22.99 30.08
C ALA A 347 13.27 23.81 28.80
N THR A 348 13.87 25.01 28.73
CA THR A 348 13.82 25.85 27.53
C THR A 348 14.47 25.17 26.33
N LEU A 349 15.64 24.56 26.51
CA LEU A 349 16.32 23.81 25.44
C LEU A 349 15.46 22.64 24.93
N LEU A 350 14.86 21.85 25.83
CA LEU A 350 13.98 20.75 25.47
C LEU A 350 12.71 21.24 24.77
N ALA A 351 12.14 22.37 25.20
CA ALA A 351 10.99 22.99 24.53
C ALA A 351 11.35 23.50 23.12
N VAL A 352 12.53 24.11 22.95
CA VAL A 352 13.04 24.54 21.63
C VAL A 352 13.26 23.32 20.72
N ILE A 353 13.84 22.24 21.23
CA ILE A 353 13.98 20.97 20.49
C ILE A 353 12.60 20.45 20.09
N ALA A 354 11.64 20.34 21.02
CA ALA A 354 10.30 19.86 20.73
C ALA A 354 9.60 20.72 19.66
N GLY A 355 9.62 22.05 19.80
CA GLY A 355 9.05 23.00 18.84
C GLY A 355 9.70 22.92 17.45
N GLY A 356 11.02 22.76 17.39
CA GLY A 356 11.75 22.53 16.14
C GLY A 356 11.36 21.20 15.48
N MET A 357 11.26 20.13 16.25
CA MET A 357 10.96 18.80 15.74
C MET A 357 9.52 18.64 15.24
N ILE A 358 8.52 19.26 15.88
CA ILE A 358 7.14 19.24 15.39
C ILE A 358 7.01 20.01 14.07
N THR A 359 7.66 21.16 13.97
CA THR A 359 7.72 21.97 12.74
C THR A 359 8.41 21.20 11.61
N LEU A 360 9.56 20.59 11.91
CA LEU A 360 10.30 19.77 10.95
C LEU A 360 9.45 18.59 10.46
N THR A 361 8.73 17.92 11.36
CA THR A 361 7.83 16.80 11.01
C THR A 361 6.72 17.26 10.06
N GLY A 362 6.12 18.43 10.32
CA GLY A 362 5.14 19.04 9.42
C GLY A 362 5.70 19.34 8.03
N LEU A 363 6.87 19.99 7.96
CA LEU A 363 7.56 20.27 6.69
C LEU A 363 7.87 19.01 5.90
N VAL A 364 8.31 17.95 6.58
CA VAL A 364 8.63 16.66 5.98
C VAL A 364 7.38 15.98 5.43
N PHE A 365 6.27 16.01 6.17
CA PHE A 365 5.01 15.45 5.71
C PHE A 365 4.50 16.17 4.46
N THR A 366 4.60 17.51 4.43
CA THR A 366 4.26 18.33 3.27
C THR A 366 5.18 18.01 2.08
N ALA A 367 6.50 17.97 2.28
CA ALA A 367 7.46 17.67 1.22
C ALA A 367 7.27 16.26 0.63
N ILE A 368 7.02 15.26 1.48
CA ILE A 368 6.77 13.88 1.05
C ILE A 368 5.44 13.78 0.30
N THR A 369 4.39 14.44 0.78
CA THR A 369 3.09 14.46 0.11
C THR A 369 3.18 15.14 -1.25
N LEU A 370 3.88 16.27 -1.33
CA LEU A 370 4.12 16.99 -2.59
C LEU A 370 4.95 16.14 -3.56
N ALA A 371 5.99 15.45 -3.07
CA ALA A 371 6.79 14.54 -3.89
C ALA A 371 5.97 13.36 -4.41
N MET A 372 5.05 12.81 -3.61
CA MET A 372 4.11 11.77 -4.07
C MET A 372 3.13 12.31 -5.09
N GLN A 373 2.59 13.51 -4.88
CA GLN A 373 1.69 14.17 -5.81
C GLN A 373 2.38 14.42 -7.15
N PHE A 374 3.59 14.97 -7.14
CA PHE A 374 4.43 15.15 -8.33
C PHE A 374 4.76 13.80 -9.00
N GLY A 375 5.12 12.78 -8.22
CA GLY A 375 5.39 11.45 -8.75
C GLY A 375 4.17 10.83 -9.46
N ALA A 376 2.98 10.99 -8.87
CA ALA A 376 1.73 10.50 -9.44
C ALA A 376 1.34 11.25 -10.73
N SER A 377 1.37 12.58 -10.70
CA SER A 377 0.93 13.42 -11.82
C SER A 377 1.98 13.53 -12.93
N GLN A 378 3.23 13.87 -12.59
CA GLN A 378 4.26 14.26 -13.54
C GLN A 378 5.20 13.12 -13.99
N ILE A 379 5.31 12.02 -13.21
CA ILE A 379 6.31 10.96 -13.49
C ILE A 379 5.68 9.60 -13.87
N SER A 380 5.16 8.83 -12.91
CA SER A 380 4.47 7.55 -13.14
C SER A 380 3.84 7.09 -11.83
N VAL A 381 2.58 6.65 -11.90
CA VAL A 381 1.83 6.13 -10.74
C VAL A 381 2.52 4.90 -10.14
N ARG A 382 3.32 4.18 -10.93
CA ARG A 382 4.06 2.98 -10.48
C ARG A 382 5.26 3.30 -9.60
N VAL A 383 5.75 4.54 -9.64
CA VAL A 383 6.90 5.01 -8.85
C VAL A 383 6.47 5.40 -7.43
N VAL A 384 5.25 5.91 -7.24
CA VAL A 384 4.74 6.40 -5.94
C VAL A 384 4.84 5.36 -4.82
N PRO A 385 4.43 4.09 -5.00
CA PRO A 385 4.58 3.08 -3.94
C PRO A 385 6.05 2.78 -3.61
N MET A 386 6.98 3.04 -4.53
CA MET A 386 8.41 2.89 -4.31
C MET A 386 8.94 4.03 -3.42
N LEU A 387 8.45 5.26 -3.63
CA LEU A 387 8.78 6.41 -2.79
C LEU A 387 8.36 6.19 -1.33
N GLN A 388 7.15 5.67 -1.12
CA GLN A 388 6.63 5.33 0.21
C GLN A 388 7.47 4.31 0.98
N GLN A 389 8.25 3.49 0.27
CA GLN A 389 9.07 2.45 0.89
C GLN A 389 10.48 2.90 1.23
N GLU A 390 10.86 4.11 0.84
CA GLU A 390 12.22 4.58 0.99
C GLU A 390 12.64 4.63 2.45
N ALA A 391 13.78 4.03 2.76
CA ALA A 391 14.21 3.85 4.14
C ALA A 391 14.42 5.20 4.83
N ILE A 392 15.10 6.13 4.15
CA ILE A 392 15.40 7.46 4.68
C ILE A 392 14.12 8.18 5.08
N MET A 393 13.09 8.20 4.22
CA MET A 393 11.82 8.86 4.54
C MET A 393 11.16 8.30 5.81
N ARG A 394 11.13 6.97 5.96
CA ARG A 394 10.53 6.33 7.14
C ARG A 394 11.34 6.55 8.41
N TRP A 395 12.66 6.54 8.31
CA TRP A 395 13.55 6.83 9.44
C TRP A 395 13.45 8.29 9.86
N SER A 396 13.46 9.24 8.92
CA SER A 396 13.33 10.67 9.21
C SER A 396 12.01 10.98 9.91
N ILE A 397 10.85 10.57 9.36
CA ILE A 397 9.55 10.78 10.03
C ILE A 397 9.54 10.17 11.43
N GLY A 398 10.00 8.92 11.54
CA GLY A 398 10.00 8.20 12.80
C GLY A 398 10.88 8.86 13.86
N MET A 399 12.11 9.22 13.51
CA MET A 399 13.04 9.88 14.43
C MET A 399 12.56 11.27 14.80
N PHE A 400 11.99 12.05 13.87
CA PHE A 400 11.55 13.41 14.18
C PHE A 400 10.41 13.44 15.18
N LEU A 401 9.42 12.58 14.95
CA LEU A 401 8.30 12.41 15.88
C LEU A 401 8.76 11.81 17.22
N SER A 402 9.74 10.91 17.20
CA SER A 402 10.30 10.32 18.42
C SER A 402 11.07 11.33 19.26
N THR A 403 11.92 12.16 18.64
CA THR A 403 12.66 13.24 19.33
C THR A 403 11.71 14.27 19.91
N PHE A 404 10.63 14.62 19.19
CA PHE A 404 9.56 15.47 19.72
C PHE A 404 8.91 14.88 20.98
N VAL A 405 8.45 13.63 20.90
CA VAL A 405 7.80 12.94 22.04
C VAL A 405 8.78 12.77 23.21
N PHE A 406 10.04 12.47 22.94
CA PHE A 406 11.07 12.35 23.96
C PHE A 406 11.27 13.70 24.68
N ALA A 407 11.52 14.77 23.93
CA ALA A 407 11.80 16.08 24.51
C ALA A 407 10.61 16.65 25.30
N ILE A 408 9.38 16.47 24.80
CA ILE A 408 8.19 16.96 25.51
C ILE A 408 7.94 16.19 26.81
N VAL A 409 8.21 14.88 26.86
CA VAL A 409 8.04 14.09 28.10
C VAL A 409 9.00 14.56 29.19
N ILE A 410 10.28 14.74 28.85
CA ILE A 410 11.29 15.23 29.80
C ILE A 410 10.98 16.69 30.21
N ALA A 411 10.62 17.55 29.26
CA ALA A 411 10.24 18.94 29.58
C ALA A 411 9.00 19.00 30.49
N SER A 412 8.01 18.13 30.26
CA SER A 412 6.79 18.05 31.08
C SER A 412 7.11 17.58 32.50
N ASP A 413 8.02 16.62 32.64
CA ASP A 413 8.45 16.14 33.95
C ASP A 413 9.14 17.24 34.77
N ILE A 414 10.05 18.00 34.15
CA ILE A 414 10.70 19.16 34.79
C ILE A 414 9.64 20.19 35.24
N ALA A 415 8.64 20.45 34.40
CA ALA A 415 7.57 21.41 34.70
C ALA A 415 6.62 20.95 35.83
N LEU A 416 6.37 19.64 35.94
CA LEU A 416 5.41 19.07 36.90
C LEU A 416 6.04 18.69 38.25
N SER A 417 7.29 18.24 38.25
CA SER A 417 7.93 17.66 39.44
C SER A 417 8.50 18.72 40.40
N GLY A 418 8.83 19.91 39.91
CA GLY A 418 9.41 20.99 40.73
C GLY A 418 10.75 20.63 41.40
N GLN A 419 11.42 19.58 40.91
CA GLN A 419 12.70 19.10 41.46
C GLN A 419 13.84 20.10 41.17
N SER A 420 14.83 20.14 42.07
CA SER A 420 15.99 21.04 42.01
C SER A 420 17.22 20.44 41.32
N SER A 421 17.11 19.22 40.77
CA SER A 421 18.21 18.54 40.06
C SER A 421 17.93 18.46 38.57
N SER A 422 18.90 18.83 37.74
CA SER A 422 18.78 18.82 36.28
C SER A 422 18.94 17.39 35.71
N PRO A 423 18.06 16.92 34.81
CA PRO A 423 18.15 15.58 34.23
C PRO A 423 19.24 15.52 33.13
N VAL A 424 20.49 15.36 33.55
CA VAL A 424 21.68 15.45 32.67
C VAL A 424 21.69 14.36 31.59
N LEU A 425 21.33 13.11 31.93
CA LEU A 425 21.37 12.00 31.00
C LEU A 425 20.28 12.15 29.93
N SER A 426 19.04 12.44 30.34
CA SER A 426 17.94 12.72 29.41
C SER A 426 18.25 13.88 28.47
N THR A 427 18.80 14.98 29.00
CA THR A 427 19.13 16.17 28.21
C THR A 427 20.22 15.89 27.19
N SER A 428 21.27 15.14 27.59
CA SER A 428 22.34 14.72 26.68
C SER A 428 21.82 13.85 25.54
N ILE A 429 20.90 12.93 25.84
CA ILE A 429 20.25 12.07 24.84
C ILE A 429 19.36 12.92 23.91
N ALA A 430 18.59 13.88 24.43
CA ALA A 430 17.78 14.78 23.61
C ALA A 430 18.63 15.59 22.60
N ILE A 431 19.78 16.10 23.04
CA ILE A 431 20.73 16.82 22.18
C ILE A 431 21.27 15.89 21.08
N LEU A 432 21.70 14.67 21.44
CA LEU A 432 22.16 13.67 20.47
C LEU A 432 21.08 13.33 19.44
N LEU A 433 19.84 13.12 19.88
CA LEU A 433 18.69 12.86 19.01
C LEU A 433 18.42 14.03 18.06
N SER A 434 18.58 15.27 18.53
CA SER A 434 18.47 16.48 17.70
C SER A 434 19.52 16.49 16.59
N PHE A 435 20.80 16.18 16.91
CA PHE A 435 21.85 16.06 15.89
C PHE A 435 21.56 14.95 14.88
N VAL A 436 21.18 13.75 15.33
CA VAL A 436 20.77 12.65 14.44
C VAL A 436 19.62 13.07 13.54
N SER A 437 18.66 13.83 14.08
CA SER A 437 17.53 14.35 13.34
C SER A 437 17.96 15.35 12.26
N ALA A 438 18.89 16.26 12.58
CA ALA A 438 19.45 17.19 11.59
C ALA A 438 20.15 16.47 10.43
N PHE A 439 20.97 15.44 10.70
CA PHE A 439 21.58 14.63 9.64
C PHE A 439 20.56 13.88 8.79
N LEU A 440 19.53 13.30 9.41
CA LEU A 440 18.44 12.64 8.71
C LEU A 440 17.61 13.61 7.86
N PHE A 441 17.51 14.88 8.25
CA PHE A 441 16.86 15.90 7.45
C PHE A 441 17.65 16.21 6.17
N ILE A 442 18.97 16.37 6.27
CA ILE A 442 19.85 16.54 5.09
C ILE A 442 19.71 15.34 4.14
N GLY A 443 19.73 14.12 4.70
CA GLY A 443 19.52 12.89 3.92
C GLY A 443 18.16 12.84 3.23
N LEU A 444 17.10 13.30 3.91
CA LEU A 444 15.76 13.39 3.34
C LEU A 444 15.71 14.37 2.17
N VAL A 445 16.24 15.58 2.32
CA VAL A 445 16.26 16.60 1.26
C VAL A 445 17.00 16.07 0.03
N ALA A 446 18.17 15.46 0.23
CA ALA A 446 18.93 14.82 -0.85
C ALA A 446 18.12 13.72 -1.56
N ARG A 447 17.35 12.92 -0.79
CA ARG A 447 16.53 11.85 -1.35
C ARG A 447 15.34 12.37 -2.15
N VAL A 448 14.64 13.38 -1.63
CA VAL A 448 13.53 14.04 -2.36
C VAL A 448 14.06 14.67 -3.65
N GLY A 449 15.20 15.36 -3.61
CA GLY A 449 15.82 15.94 -4.81
C GLY A 449 16.23 14.89 -5.85
N MET A 450 16.69 13.71 -5.42
CA MET A 450 16.96 12.58 -6.33
C MET A 450 15.70 12.10 -7.05
N ILE A 451 14.57 12.04 -6.35
CA ILE A 451 13.29 11.54 -6.88
C ILE A 451 12.70 12.51 -7.91
N LEU A 452 12.80 13.81 -7.65
CA LEU A 452 12.31 14.85 -8.55
C LEU A 452 13.16 14.96 -9.83
N ASN A 453 14.40 14.46 -9.82
CA ASN A 453 15.25 14.41 -11.00
C ASN A 453 14.91 13.20 -11.89
N SER A 454 14.19 13.45 -12.98
CA SER A 454 13.75 12.42 -13.93
C SER A 454 14.88 11.55 -14.48
N SER A 455 16.06 12.13 -14.77
CA SER A 455 17.19 11.38 -15.34
C SER A 455 17.81 10.43 -14.33
N ARG A 456 17.91 10.84 -13.05
CA ARG A 456 18.34 9.94 -11.96
C ARG A 456 17.33 8.82 -11.75
N LEU A 457 16.04 9.13 -11.81
CA LEU A 457 14.98 8.14 -11.68
C LEU A 457 14.99 7.13 -12.84
N LEU A 458 15.14 7.58 -14.08
CA LEU A 458 15.23 6.71 -15.25
C LEU A 458 16.42 5.74 -15.14
N ARG A 459 17.61 6.24 -14.76
CA ARG A 459 18.78 5.39 -14.48
C ARG A 459 18.50 4.34 -13.41
N TRP A 460 17.81 4.74 -12.35
CA TRP A 460 17.45 3.83 -11.27
C TRP A 460 16.43 2.77 -11.73
N LEU A 461 15.41 3.14 -12.51
CA LEU A 461 14.45 2.20 -13.10
C LEU A 461 15.13 1.22 -14.05
N ALA A 462 16.04 1.69 -14.89
CA ALA A 462 16.85 0.84 -15.77
C ALA A 462 17.70 -0.16 -14.97
N ALA A 463 18.32 0.27 -13.86
CA ALA A 463 19.07 -0.63 -12.98
C ALA A 463 18.18 -1.73 -12.33
N GLN A 464 16.96 -1.37 -11.93
CA GLN A 464 15.97 -2.37 -11.45
C GLN A 464 15.55 -3.33 -12.57
N GLY A 465 15.34 -2.81 -13.78
CA GLY A 465 15.06 -3.61 -14.98
C GLY A 465 16.16 -4.62 -15.28
N ARG A 466 17.42 -4.20 -15.32
CA ARG A 466 18.57 -5.11 -15.51
C ARG A 466 18.60 -6.22 -14.46
N THR A 467 18.34 -5.87 -13.20
CA THR A 467 18.29 -6.84 -12.10
C THR A 467 17.13 -7.85 -12.27
N SER A 468 15.96 -7.39 -12.75
CA SER A 468 14.81 -8.26 -12.99
C SER A 468 15.02 -9.16 -14.21
N ILE A 469 15.70 -8.68 -15.26
CA ILE A 469 16.11 -9.47 -16.43
C ILE A 469 17.02 -10.62 -16.00
N VAL A 470 18.10 -10.35 -15.27
CA VAL A 470 19.04 -11.39 -14.81
C VAL A 470 18.36 -12.40 -13.88
N ARG A 471 17.35 -11.98 -13.11
CA ARG A 471 16.59 -12.88 -12.24
C ARG A 471 15.65 -13.80 -13.02
N MET A 472 14.94 -13.24 -14.00
CA MET A 472 13.94 -13.97 -14.79
C MET A 472 14.60 -14.87 -15.84
N TYR A 473 15.67 -14.36 -16.46
CA TYR A 473 16.48 -15.01 -17.49
C TYR A 473 17.95 -15.05 -17.02
N PRO A 474 18.29 -15.93 -16.05
CA PRO A 474 19.68 -16.13 -15.65
C PRO A 474 20.48 -16.60 -16.87
N ALA A 475 21.70 -16.07 -17.06
CA ALA A 475 22.53 -16.43 -18.20
C ALA A 475 22.69 -17.96 -18.29
N VAL A 476 22.49 -18.48 -19.49
CA VAL A 476 22.78 -19.87 -19.84
C VAL A 476 24.25 -20.11 -19.50
N ARG A 477 24.54 -21.14 -18.69
CA ARG A 477 25.92 -21.65 -18.58
C ARG A 477 26.31 -22.02 -20.00
N GLU A 478 27.44 -21.53 -20.49
CA GLU A 478 28.11 -22.12 -21.66
C GLU A 478 28.16 -23.62 -21.41
N SER A 479 27.22 -24.34 -22.02
CA SER A 479 27.27 -25.78 -22.04
C SER A 479 28.39 -26.07 -23.03
N ALA A 480 29.42 -26.76 -22.54
CA ALA A 480 30.52 -27.24 -23.37
C ALA A 480 29.96 -27.83 -24.67
N PRO A 481 30.65 -27.66 -25.81
CA PRO A 481 30.13 -28.07 -27.10
C PRO A 481 29.85 -29.58 -27.10
N THR A 482 28.59 -29.97 -26.93
CA THR A 482 28.16 -31.32 -27.22
C THR A 482 28.07 -31.45 -28.72
N THR A 483 29.13 -32.03 -29.26
CA THR A 483 29.23 -32.52 -30.63
C THR A 483 28.04 -33.45 -30.94
N SER A 484 27.62 -33.36 -32.21
CA SER A 484 26.71 -34.25 -32.95
C SER A 484 25.22 -33.87 -32.96
N ALA A 485 24.86 -33.18 -34.04
CA ALA A 485 23.96 -33.69 -35.07
C ALA A 485 22.76 -34.52 -34.59
N ASN A 486 21.59 -33.88 -34.58
CA ASN A 486 20.47 -34.34 -35.40
C ASN A 486 19.40 -33.24 -35.47
N SER A 487 19.28 -32.65 -36.65
CA SER A 487 18.12 -31.88 -37.06
C SER A 487 16.91 -32.82 -37.10
N ALA A 488 16.17 -32.90 -36.00
CA ALA A 488 14.89 -33.60 -36.00
C ALA A 488 13.83 -32.68 -36.62
N VAL A 489 13.57 -32.96 -37.89
CA VAL A 489 12.47 -32.45 -38.70
C VAL A 489 11.14 -32.50 -37.92
N VAL A 490 10.36 -31.43 -38.04
CA VAL A 490 8.98 -31.31 -37.57
C VAL A 490 8.11 -32.38 -38.27
N PRO A 491 7.43 -33.31 -37.56
CA PRO A 491 6.50 -34.22 -38.21
C PRO A 491 5.09 -33.61 -38.31
N GLU A 492 4.47 -33.69 -39.49
CA GLU A 492 3.02 -33.54 -39.74
C GLU A 492 2.20 -34.64 -39.02
N PRO A 493 0.90 -34.42 -38.76
CA PRO A 493 0.08 -35.34 -37.97
C PRO A 493 -0.57 -36.44 -38.83
N ASP A 494 -0.51 -37.69 -38.37
CA ASP A 494 -1.41 -38.75 -38.83
C ASP A 494 -1.81 -39.69 -37.66
N ASP A 495 -2.96 -40.32 -37.86
CA ASP A 495 -3.95 -40.87 -36.94
C ASP A 495 -3.52 -42.11 -36.15
N GLY A 496 -3.87 -42.17 -34.86
CA GLY A 496 -3.75 -43.39 -34.06
C GLY A 496 -4.13 -43.24 -32.59
N ALA A 497 -5.22 -43.91 -32.19
CA ALA A 497 -5.95 -43.78 -30.93
C ALA A 497 -5.21 -44.23 -29.64
N SER A 498 -5.44 -43.50 -28.52
CA SER A 498 -5.43 -44.04 -27.14
C SER A 498 -6.12 -43.10 -26.12
N SER A 499 -6.58 -43.67 -24.99
CA SER A 499 -7.65 -43.25 -24.04
C SER A 499 -7.45 -41.95 -23.20
N PRO A 500 -8.53 -41.35 -22.62
CA PRO A 500 -8.52 -39.97 -22.08
C PRO A 500 -7.93 -39.83 -20.66
N GLU A 501 -7.02 -38.86 -20.46
CA GLU A 501 -6.46 -38.48 -19.15
C GLU A 501 -7.36 -37.45 -18.42
N GLU A 502 -7.55 -37.59 -17.10
CA GLU A 502 -8.38 -36.67 -16.30
C GLU A 502 -7.75 -35.26 -16.16
N THR A 503 -8.57 -34.21 -16.32
CA THR A 503 -8.14 -32.80 -16.18
C THR A 503 -8.80 -32.14 -14.96
N SER A 504 -8.03 -31.42 -14.14
CA SER A 504 -8.52 -30.65 -12.99
C SER A 504 -8.08 -29.19 -13.07
N THR A 505 -8.95 -28.28 -12.62
CA THR A 505 -8.65 -26.84 -12.54
C THR A 505 -8.56 -26.38 -11.08
N VAL A 506 -7.53 -25.58 -10.77
CA VAL A 506 -7.38 -24.91 -9.47
C VAL A 506 -7.64 -23.42 -9.65
N ARG A 507 -8.70 -22.93 -9.00
CA ARG A 507 -9.13 -21.53 -9.05
C ARG A 507 -8.65 -20.74 -7.84
N LEU A 508 -8.60 -19.42 -7.97
CA LEU A 508 -8.39 -18.50 -6.86
C LEU A 508 -9.65 -18.42 -5.98
N THR A 509 -9.77 -19.33 -5.01
CA THR A 509 -10.93 -19.35 -4.10
C THR A 509 -10.76 -18.45 -2.86
N GLN A 510 -9.57 -17.90 -2.63
CA GLN A 510 -9.30 -17.01 -1.49
C GLN A 510 -8.74 -15.68 -2.00
N LEU A 511 -9.41 -14.58 -1.68
CA LEU A 511 -8.88 -13.25 -1.94
C LEU A 511 -7.56 -13.07 -1.19
N SER A 512 -6.49 -12.77 -1.93
CA SER A 512 -5.25 -12.30 -1.34
C SER A 512 -5.50 -10.90 -0.74
N PRO A 513 -5.23 -10.68 0.55
CA PRO A 513 -5.36 -9.36 1.18
C PRO A 513 -4.25 -8.40 0.75
N ASP A 514 -3.18 -8.92 0.14
CA ASP A 514 -1.98 -8.17 -0.25
C ASP A 514 -2.09 -7.62 -1.70
N GLY A 515 -3.27 -7.74 -2.35
CA GLY A 515 -3.54 -7.36 -3.73
C GLY A 515 -3.72 -8.56 -4.68
N ARG A 516 -4.05 -8.29 -5.95
CA ARG A 516 -4.46 -9.30 -6.96
C ARG A 516 -3.50 -9.44 -8.15
N VAL A 517 -2.40 -8.70 -8.18
CA VAL A 517 -1.38 -8.82 -9.23
C VAL A 517 -0.41 -9.95 -8.88
N LEU A 518 -0.17 -10.88 -9.79
CA LEU A 518 0.79 -11.96 -9.57
C LEU A 518 2.23 -11.43 -9.60
N LEU A 519 2.95 -11.44 -8.48
CA LEU A 519 4.32 -10.91 -8.38
C LEU A 519 5.41 -11.98 -8.53
N ALA A 520 5.19 -13.21 -8.08
CA ALA A 520 6.19 -14.26 -8.22
C ALA A 520 5.61 -15.66 -8.16
N VAL A 521 6.31 -16.58 -8.82
CA VAL A 521 5.95 -18.00 -8.92
C VAL A 521 7.14 -18.86 -8.49
N ASN A 522 6.92 -19.81 -7.59
CA ASN A 522 7.92 -20.80 -7.21
C ASN A 522 7.96 -21.97 -8.19
N LEU A 523 8.48 -21.74 -9.40
CA LEU A 523 8.55 -22.76 -10.46
C LEU A 523 9.26 -24.03 -9.99
N ALA A 524 10.38 -23.91 -9.27
CA ALA A 524 11.11 -25.05 -8.70
C ALA A 524 10.31 -25.83 -7.63
N GLY A 525 9.41 -25.14 -6.91
CA GLY A 525 8.46 -25.78 -6.00
C GLY A 525 7.39 -26.54 -6.76
N ILE A 526 6.81 -25.93 -7.79
CA ILE A 526 5.76 -26.50 -8.63
C ILE A 526 6.28 -27.73 -9.38
N GLN A 527 7.45 -27.63 -10.03
CA GLN A 527 8.09 -28.75 -10.75
C GLN A 527 8.30 -29.98 -9.84
N ARG A 528 8.71 -29.77 -8.58
CA ARG A 528 8.87 -30.86 -7.61
C ARG A 528 7.53 -31.47 -7.20
N MET A 529 6.50 -30.64 -7.00
CA MET A 529 5.16 -31.11 -6.67
C MET A 529 4.56 -31.90 -7.84
N ALA A 530 4.63 -31.36 -9.06
CA ALA A 530 4.22 -31.99 -10.30
C ALA A 530 4.89 -33.36 -10.49
N SER A 531 6.21 -33.43 -10.29
CA SER A 531 6.98 -34.68 -10.35
C SER A 531 6.56 -35.69 -9.28
N SER A 532 6.31 -35.23 -8.04
CA SER A 532 5.87 -36.11 -6.93
C SER A 532 4.44 -36.62 -7.08
N TRP A 533 3.61 -35.89 -7.83
CA TRP A 533 2.20 -36.23 -8.05
C TRP A 533 1.98 -36.96 -9.37
N GLY A 534 2.99 -37.01 -10.25
CA GLY A 534 2.86 -37.61 -11.56
C GLY A 534 1.96 -36.82 -12.51
N VAL A 535 1.84 -35.50 -12.30
CA VAL A 535 0.95 -34.62 -13.07
C VAL A 535 1.73 -33.55 -13.83
N THR A 536 1.14 -33.02 -14.89
CA THR A 536 1.57 -31.82 -15.60
C THR A 536 0.78 -30.63 -15.06
N VAL A 537 1.46 -29.50 -14.79
CA VAL A 537 0.81 -28.30 -14.24
C VAL A 537 1.01 -27.15 -15.21
N GLN A 538 -0.08 -26.62 -15.75
CA GLN A 538 -0.09 -25.40 -16.56
C GLN A 538 -0.49 -24.20 -15.69
N LEU A 539 0.40 -23.22 -15.57
CA LEU A 539 0.11 -21.93 -14.95
C LEU A 539 -0.55 -21.01 -15.99
N MET A 540 -1.76 -20.55 -15.69
CA MET A 540 -2.52 -19.67 -16.60
C MET A 540 -2.07 -18.20 -16.54
N PRO A 541 -1.96 -17.54 -15.36
CA PRO A 541 -1.58 -16.14 -15.30
C PRO A 541 -0.08 -15.94 -15.46
N THR A 542 0.30 -14.84 -16.11
CA THR A 542 1.69 -14.39 -16.24
C THR A 542 2.12 -13.52 -15.06
N ILE A 543 3.43 -13.45 -14.80
CA ILE A 543 3.96 -12.51 -13.80
C ILE A 543 3.62 -11.09 -14.23
N GLY A 544 3.02 -10.34 -13.31
CA GLY A 544 2.54 -8.97 -13.49
C GLY A 544 1.08 -8.83 -13.88
N GLU A 545 0.39 -9.94 -14.12
CA GLU A 545 -1.00 -9.95 -14.53
C GLU A 545 -1.93 -9.75 -13.33
N PHE A 546 -3.02 -9.00 -13.55
CA PHE A 546 -4.10 -8.89 -12.59
C PHE A 546 -4.96 -10.15 -12.66
N VAL A 547 -5.10 -10.84 -11.53
CA VAL A 547 -5.88 -12.06 -11.42
C VAL A 547 -7.25 -11.73 -10.84
N ALA A 548 -8.29 -11.88 -11.67
CA ALA A 548 -9.67 -11.67 -11.25
C ALA A 548 -10.12 -12.70 -10.20
N GLN A 549 -11.24 -12.40 -9.53
CA GLN A 549 -11.85 -13.33 -8.60
C GLN A 549 -12.28 -14.61 -9.33
N ASP A 550 -12.08 -15.77 -8.71
CA ASP A 550 -12.41 -17.09 -9.26
C ASP A 550 -11.74 -17.43 -10.61
N ALA A 551 -10.72 -16.65 -11.00
CA ALA A 551 -9.87 -16.94 -12.15
C ALA A 551 -9.15 -18.29 -11.97
N VAL A 552 -9.01 -19.01 -13.08
CA VAL A 552 -8.26 -20.27 -13.12
C VAL A 552 -6.77 -19.94 -13.01
N LEU A 553 -6.10 -20.52 -12.02
CA LEU A 553 -4.66 -20.31 -11.79
C LEU A 553 -3.83 -21.44 -12.34
N PHE A 554 -4.31 -22.68 -12.17
CA PHE A 554 -3.65 -23.86 -12.67
C PHE A 554 -4.63 -24.77 -13.40
N ARG A 555 -4.22 -25.29 -14.55
CA ARG A 555 -4.78 -26.50 -15.17
C ARG A 555 -3.82 -27.64 -14.87
N VAL A 556 -4.33 -28.76 -14.39
CA VAL A 556 -3.53 -29.92 -13.99
C VAL A 556 -4.03 -31.14 -14.74
N GLU A 557 -3.11 -31.82 -15.40
CA GLU A 557 -3.37 -32.98 -16.27
C GLU A 557 -2.58 -34.18 -15.74
N GLY A 558 -3.20 -35.36 -15.67
CA GLY A 558 -2.47 -36.60 -15.40
C GLY A 558 -3.36 -37.77 -14.95
N PRO A 559 -2.81 -39.00 -14.95
CA PRO A 559 -3.57 -40.24 -14.79
C PRO A 559 -4.15 -40.44 -13.39
N GLN A 560 -3.68 -39.70 -12.38
CA GLN A 560 -4.23 -39.67 -11.03
C GLN A 560 -4.12 -38.25 -10.46
N LEU A 561 -5.23 -37.54 -10.33
CA LEU A 561 -5.29 -36.17 -9.82
C LEU A 561 -5.07 -36.08 -8.29
N ARG A 562 -3.87 -36.46 -7.81
CA ARG A 562 -3.46 -36.30 -6.40
C ARG A 562 -2.90 -34.89 -6.12
N VAL A 563 -3.70 -33.86 -6.41
CA VAL A 563 -3.29 -32.45 -6.29
C VAL A 563 -3.67 -31.88 -4.94
N ARG A 564 -2.81 -31.05 -4.35
CA ARG A 564 -3.12 -30.28 -3.14
C ARG A 564 -3.19 -28.78 -3.47
N PRO A 565 -4.37 -28.21 -3.74
CA PRO A 565 -4.53 -26.82 -4.18
C PRO A 565 -3.82 -25.80 -3.29
N HIS A 566 -3.90 -25.96 -1.97
CA HIS A 566 -3.25 -25.06 -1.01
C HIS A 566 -1.73 -24.98 -1.17
N LYS A 567 -1.06 -26.05 -1.62
CA LYS A 567 0.40 -26.05 -1.85
C LYS A 567 0.77 -25.31 -3.12
N LEU A 568 -0.06 -25.40 -4.16
CA LEU A 568 0.06 -24.61 -5.39
C LEU A 568 -0.20 -23.13 -5.10
N MET A 569 -1.22 -22.80 -4.30
CA MET A 569 -1.48 -21.43 -3.85
C MET A 569 -0.30 -20.84 -3.07
N ALA A 570 0.31 -21.61 -2.17
CA ALA A 570 1.49 -21.17 -1.40
C ALA A 570 2.76 -20.96 -2.25
N ALA A 571 2.74 -21.43 -3.51
CA ALA A 571 3.80 -21.21 -4.50
C ALA A 571 3.63 -19.90 -5.29
N LEU A 572 2.54 -19.16 -5.07
CA LEU A 572 2.28 -17.86 -5.68
C LEU A 572 2.44 -16.73 -4.65
N VAL A 573 2.88 -15.55 -5.12
CA VAL A 573 2.89 -14.31 -4.33
C VAL A 573 2.10 -13.26 -5.10
N PHE A 574 1.09 -12.68 -4.45
CA PHE A 574 0.28 -11.60 -5.00
C PHE A 574 0.66 -10.25 -4.36
N GLY A 575 0.31 -9.16 -5.05
CA GLY A 575 0.62 -7.79 -4.68
C GLY A 575 -0.38 -6.77 -5.26
N ASP A 576 -0.30 -5.52 -4.79
CA ASP A 576 -1.17 -4.43 -5.27
C ASP A 576 -0.79 -3.89 -6.65
N THR A 577 0.51 -3.83 -6.95
CA THR A 577 1.04 -3.17 -8.15
C THR A 577 2.13 -3.98 -8.82
N HIS A 578 2.09 -4.05 -10.14
CA HIS A 578 3.18 -4.60 -10.95
C HIS A 578 4.37 -3.64 -10.93
N SER A 579 5.27 -3.85 -9.96
CA SER A 579 6.40 -2.96 -9.68
C SER A 579 7.60 -3.24 -10.59
N PRO A 580 8.41 -2.24 -10.96
CA PRO A 580 9.62 -2.41 -11.80
C PRO A 580 10.64 -3.44 -11.28
N THR A 581 10.63 -3.74 -9.97
CA THR A 581 11.51 -4.73 -9.33
C THR A 581 11.07 -6.18 -9.56
N VAL A 582 9.88 -6.38 -10.12
CA VAL A 582 9.20 -7.68 -10.21
C VAL A 582 9.46 -8.34 -11.55
N SER A 583 9.36 -7.60 -12.65
CA SER A 583 9.57 -8.12 -14.00
C SER A 583 10.20 -7.09 -14.94
N PRO A 584 10.86 -7.54 -16.02
CA PRO A 584 11.36 -6.65 -17.07
C PRO A 584 10.25 -5.82 -17.72
N ALA A 585 9.08 -6.42 -17.92
CA ALA A 585 7.92 -5.74 -18.51
C ALA A 585 7.45 -4.56 -17.64
N ALA A 586 7.46 -4.70 -16.31
CA ALA A 586 7.11 -3.60 -15.41
C ALA A 586 8.13 -2.45 -15.44
N SER A 587 9.43 -2.76 -15.59
CA SER A 587 10.45 -1.71 -15.73
C SER A 587 10.34 -0.98 -17.07
N LEU A 588 10.14 -1.71 -18.18
CA LEU A 588 9.91 -1.12 -19.50
C LEU A 588 8.66 -0.23 -19.45
N GLN A 589 7.54 -0.75 -18.93
CA GLN A 589 6.30 0.01 -18.80
C GLN A 589 6.49 1.27 -17.94
N ALA A 590 7.21 1.22 -16.82
CA ALA A 590 7.43 2.40 -16.00
C ALA A 590 8.27 3.48 -16.69
N ILE A 591 9.23 3.08 -17.54
CA ILE A 591 10.02 4.01 -18.37
C ILE A 591 9.14 4.59 -19.49
N VAL A 592 8.30 3.76 -20.11
CA VAL A 592 7.31 4.18 -21.13
C VAL A 592 6.30 5.16 -20.53
N ASP A 593 5.77 4.90 -19.34
CA ASP A 593 4.85 5.82 -18.66
C ASP A 593 5.48 7.22 -18.48
N ILE A 594 6.79 7.29 -18.20
CA ILE A 594 7.54 8.56 -18.12
C ILE A 594 7.68 9.22 -19.50
N ALA A 595 7.98 8.44 -20.54
CA ALA A 595 8.06 8.94 -21.91
C ALA A 595 6.71 9.48 -22.39
N LEU A 596 5.62 8.75 -22.18
CA LEU A 596 4.26 9.16 -22.57
C LEU A 596 3.81 10.44 -21.88
N LYS A 597 4.14 10.60 -20.59
CA LYS A 597 3.89 11.86 -19.88
C LYS A 597 4.71 13.00 -20.44
N ALA A 598 5.99 12.78 -20.73
CA ALA A 598 6.84 13.78 -21.36
C ALA A 598 6.30 14.21 -22.74
N LEU A 599 5.76 13.27 -23.53
CA LEU A 599 5.13 13.53 -24.83
C LEU A 599 3.70 14.08 -24.74
N SER A 600 3.10 14.14 -23.55
CA SER A 600 1.74 14.64 -23.41
C SER A 600 1.65 16.11 -23.82
N PRO A 601 0.52 16.57 -24.39
CA PRO A 601 0.36 17.97 -24.80
C PRO A 601 0.57 18.99 -23.68
N ALA A 602 0.38 18.58 -22.42
CA ALA A 602 0.57 19.44 -21.25
C ALA A 602 2.04 19.64 -20.85
N ILE A 603 2.95 18.73 -21.23
CA ILE A 603 4.38 18.80 -20.88
C ILE A 603 5.23 19.11 -22.12
N ASN A 604 5.04 18.36 -23.22
CA ASN A 604 5.74 18.52 -24.49
C ASN A 604 7.29 18.58 -24.37
N ASP A 605 7.89 17.60 -23.68
CA ASP A 605 9.34 17.45 -23.45
C ASP A 605 9.89 16.24 -24.23
N PRO A 606 10.17 16.37 -25.54
CA PRO A 606 10.71 15.28 -26.36
C PRO A 606 12.11 14.85 -25.93
N GLY A 607 12.91 15.74 -25.32
CA GLY A 607 14.24 15.40 -24.82
C GLY A 607 14.20 14.38 -23.66
N ARG A 608 13.23 14.51 -22.75
CA ARG A 608 13.00 13.50 -21.70
C ARG A 608 12.50 12.17 -22.28
N ALA A 609 11.70 12.20 -23.35
CA ALA A 609 11.26 10.99 -24.03
C ALA A 609 12.45 10.26 -24.69
N VAL A 610 13.36 10.98 -25.34
CA VAL A 610 14.61 10.42 -25.90
C VAL A 610 15.46 9.76 -24.81
N GLN A 611 15.66 10.41 -23.65
CA GLN A 611 16.39 9.79 -22.53
C GLN A 611 15.73 8.52 -22.01
N ALA A 612 14.40 8.45 -22.01
CA ALA A 612 13.67 7.23 -21.66
C ALA A 612 13.92 6.13 -22.69
N MET A 613 13.93 6.46 -23.98
CA MET A 613 14.22 5.53 -25.08
C MET A 613 15.65 4.98 -25.02
N ASP A 614 16.64 5.79 -24.63
CA ASP A 614 18.01 5.31 -24.42
C ASP A 614 18.06 4.17 -23.38
N HIS A 615 17.31 4.30 -22.30
CA HIS A 615 17.20 3.27 -21.28
C HIS A 615 16.38 2.05 -21.73
N LEU A 616 15.38 2.25 -22.61
CA LEU A 616 14.62 1.14 -23.20
C LEU A 616 15.50 0.33 -24.16
N GLU A 617 16.30 1.00 -24.99
CA GLU A 617 17.24 0.35 -25.91
C GLU A 617 18.24 -0.53 -25.15
N ASP A 618 18.88 0.00 -24.09
CA ASP A 618 19.82 -0.75 -23.23
C ASP A 618 19.16 -2.00 -22.61
N LEU A 619 17.92 -1.86 -22.10
CA LEU A 619 17.18 -2.98 -21.53
C LEU A 619 16.81 -4.03 -22.58
N LEU A 620 16.37 -3.60 -23.77
CA LEU A 620 16.03 -4.49 -24.88
C LEU A 620 17.28 -5.22 -25.41
N MET A 621 18.42 -4.54 -25.51
CA MET A 621 19.71 -5.17 -25.87
C MET A 621 20.17 -6.20 -24.85
N THR A 622 19.93 -5.94 -23.56
CA THR A 622 20.21 -6.93 -22.52
C THR A 622 19.25 -8.12 -22.58
N LEU A 623 18.00 -7.90 -23.00
CA LEU A 623 16.93 -8.89 -22.98
C LEU A 623 16.94 -9.81 -24.22
N ALA A 624 17.24 -9.27 -25.41
CA ALA A 624 17.22 -9.97 -26.68
C ALA A 624 17.93 -11.34 -26.69
N PRO A 625 19.24 -11.44 -26.34
CA PRO A 625 19.95 -12.73 -26.37
C PRO A 625 19.44 -13.71 -25.31
N ARG A 626 18.92 -13.20 -24.19
CA ARG A 626 18.42 -14.03 -23.09
C ARG A 626 17.07 -14.66 -23.39
N VAL A 627 16.18 -13.90 -24.05
CA VAL A 627 14.89 -14.41 -24.51
C VAL A 627 15.09 -15.41 -25.65
N HIS A 628 16.05 -15.16 -26.55
CA HIS A 628 16.42 -16.12 -27.60
C HIS A 628 16.89 -17.45 -27.01
N ALA A 629 17.88 -17.43 -26.13
CA ALA A 629 18.43 -18.65 -25.53
C ALA A 629 17.40 -19.44 -24.72
N GLU A 630 16.47 -18.77 -24.03
CA GLU A 630 15.39 -19.47 -23.32
C GLU A 630 14.36 -20.10 -24.28
N ALA A 631 14.11 -19.49 -25.45
CA ALA A 631 13.22 -20.07 -26.45
C ALA A 631 13.78 -21.41 -26.99
N GLU A 632 15.10 -21.53 -27.13
CA GLU A 632 15.79 -22.77 -27.52
C GLU A 632 15.73 -23.85 -26.42
N ASP A 633 15.80 -23.47 -25.13
CA ASP A 633 15.85 -24.38 -23.98
C ASP A 633 14.46 -24.92 -23.53
N SER A 634 13.35 -24.45 -24.10
CA SER A 634 12.00 -24.65 -23.54
C SER A 634 11.41 -26.08 -23.72
N ALA A 635 12.19 -27.07 -24.17
CA ALA A 635 11.70 -28.39 -24.56
C ALA A 635 11.56 -29.44 -23.44
N LEU A 636 11.97 -29.18 -22.18
CA LEU A 636 12.21 -30.26 -21.19
C LEU A 636 11.48 -30.15 -19.83
N THR A 637 10.44 -29.31 -19.66
CA THR A 637 9.79 -29.13 -18.34
C THR A 637 8.32 -29.57 -18.27
N ARG A 638 7.89 -30.04 -17.08
CA ARG A 638 6.51 -30.49 -16.79
C ARG A 638 5.60 -29.34 -16.32
N VAL A 639 6.13 -28.11 -16.30
CA VAL A 639 5.39 -26.90 -15.96
C VAL A 639 5.22 -26.10 -17.23
N ARG A 640 3.98 -25.99 -17.71
CA ARG A 640 3.62 -25.15 -18.86
C ARG A 640 3.13 -23.79 -18.35
N GLY A 641 3.34 -22.73 -19.10
CA GLY A 641 2.81 -21.42 -18.74
C GLY A 641 3.05 -20.40 -19.83
N THR A 642 2.22 -19.37 -19.86
CA THR A 642 2.34 -18.29 -20.85
C THR A 642 3.54 -17.41 -20.48
N ARG A 643 4.45 -17.18 -21.43
CA ARG A 643 5.56 -16.23 -21.30
C ARG A 643 5.44 -15.16 -22.36
N ARG A 644 6.01 -13.99 -22.07
CA ARG A 644 6.10 -12.92 -23.05
C ARG A 644 7.12 -13.29 -24.12
N THR A 645 6.72 -13.13 -25.37
CA THR A 645 7.58 -13.28 -26.53
C THR A 645 8.53 -12.08 -26.65
N TRP A 646 9.58 -12.22 -27.48
CA TRP A 646 10.42 -11.08 -27.85
C TRP A 646 9.58 -9.92 -28.42
N GLY A 647 8.62 -10.23 -29.28
CA GLY A 647 7.70 -9.27 -29.86
C GLY A 647 6.89 -8.50 -28.80
N ASP A 648 6.46 -9.15 -27.73
CA ASP A 648 5.73 -8.50 -26.64
C ASP A 648 6.60 -7.50 -25.88
N TYR A 649 7.89 -7.79 -25.68
CA TYR A 649 8.80 -6.88 -25.01
C TYR A 649 9.11 -5.64 -25.86
N VAL A 650 9.32 -5.83 -27.15
CA VAL A 650 9.45 -4.73 -28.11
C VAL A 650 8.17 -3.90 -28.09
N ALA A 651 6.99 -4.54 -28.16
CA ALA A 651 5.70 -3.86 -28.14
C ALA A 651 5.52 -2.97 -26.92
N VAL A 652 5.73 -3.54 -25.72
CA VAL A 652 5.63 -2.81 -24.44
C VAL A 652 6.57 -1.62 -24.41
N ALA A 653 7.78 -1.76 -24.96
CA ALA A 653 8.77 -0.70 -24.93
C ALA A 653 8.52 0.42 -25.96
N THR A 654 7.95 0.12 -27.13
CA THR A 654 7.98 1.07 -28.26
C THR A 654 6.63 1.51 -28.79
N ASP A 655 5.59 0.69 -28.70
CA ASP A 655 4.38 0.88 -29.52
C ASP A 655 3.57 2.11 -29.07
N GLU A 656 3.44 2.30 -27.75
CA GLU A 656 2.80 3.49 -27.20
C GLU A 656 3.61 4.75 -27.49
N ILE A 657 4.94 4.74 -27.31
CA ILE A 657 5.80 5.89 -27.62
C ILE A 657 5.68 6.26 -29.11
N ARG A 658 5.64 5.27 -30.01
CA ARG A 658 5.39 5.49 -31.44
C ARG A 658 4.05 6.17 -31.67
N HIS A 659 2.98 5.72 -31.02
CA HIS A 659 1.65 6.32 -31.18
C HIS A 659 1.61 7.78 -30.71
N PHE A 660 2.31 8.09 -29.60
CA PHE A 660 2.36 9.43 -29.02
C PHE A 660 3.50 10.32 -29.55
N SER A 661 4.33 9.83 -30.49
CA SER A 661 5.43 10.64 -31.07
C SER A 661 4.94 11.66 -32.11
N ARG A 662 3.62 11.84 -32.27
CA ARG A 662 3.02 12.69 -33.31
C ARG A 662 3.54 14.11 -33.22
N GLY A 663 4.01 14.65 -34.34
CA GLY A 663 4.53 16.02 -34.41
C GLY A 663 5.91 16.22 -33.78
N SER A 664 6.62 15.14 -33.40
CA SER A 664 7.99 15.21 -32.89
C SER A 664 8.97 14.44 -33.77
N THR A 665 9.65 15.16 -34.67
CA THR A 665 10.70 14.58 -35.52
C THR A 665 11.83 13.97 -34.68
N GLN A 666 12.24 14.64 -33.59
CA GLN A 666 13.24 14.16 -32.63
C GLN A 666 12.95 12.74 -32.13
N VAL A 667 11.71 12.47 -31.70
CA VAL A 667 11.32 11.18 -31.13
C VAL A 667 11.24 10.11 -32.21
N GLN A 668 10.67 10.44 -33.38
CA GLN A 668 10.56 9.51 -34.52
C GLN A 668 11.95 9.05 -35.01
N ARG A 669 12.90 9.99 -35.14
CA ARG A 669 14.30 9.71 -35.52
C ARG A 669 15.01 8.81 -34.52
N ARG A 670 14.84 9.09 -33.23
CA ARG A 670 15.44 8.29 -32.16
C ARG A 670 14.84 6.87 -32.13
N LEU A 671 13.54 6.76 -32.37
CA LEU A 671 12.82 5.48 -32.38
C LEU A 671 13.29 4.61 -33.56
N ARG A 672 13.47 5.21 -34.73
CA ARG A 672 14.10 4.54 -35.89
C ARG A 672 15.50 4.05 -35.54
N SER A 673 16.34 4.90 -34.97
CA SER A 673 17.69 4.53 -34.54
C SER A 673 17.70 3.38 -33.53
N LEU A 674 16.73 3.34 -32.61
CA LEU A 674 16.55 2.24 -31.66
C LEU A 674 16.26 0.93 -32.41
N PHE A 675 15.28 0.91 -33.32
CA PHE A 675 14.95 -0.30 -34.07
C PHE A 675 16.08 -0.79 -34.97
N GLU A 676 16.80 0.12 -35.63
CA GLU A 676 17.96 -0.22 -36.45
C GLU A 676 19.10 -0.80 -35.62
N THR A 677 19.37 -0.23 -34.45
CA THR A 677 20.37 -0.73 -33.49
C THR A 677 20.01 -2.13 -33.00
N LEU A 678 18.76 -2.33 -32.58
CA LEU A 678 18.27 -3.66 -32.18
C LEU A 678 18.39 -4.66 -33.33
N ARG A 679 18.01 -4.29 -34.56
CA ARG A 679 18.10 -5.16 -35.74
C ARG A 679 19.53 -5.55 -36.07
N ALA A 680 20.48 -4.64 -35.92
CA ALA A 680 21.90 -4.89 -36.18
C ALA A 680 22.51 -5.87 -35.16
N ALA A 681 22.00 -5.88 -33.92
CA ALA A 681 22.52 -6.71 -32.84
C ALA A 681 21.76 -8.04 -32.63
N CYS A 682 20.48 -8.13 -33.02
CA CYS A 682 19.66 -9.33 -32.87
C CYS A 682 19.85 -10.33 -34.04
N PRO A 683 19.69 -11.65 -33.80
CA PRO A 683 19.67 -12.66 -34.85
C PRO A 683 18.41 -12.57 -35.76
N PRO A 684 18.44 -13.16 -36.97
CA PRO A 684 17.37 -12.99 -37.98
C PRO A 684 15.96 -13.41 -37.53
N ASP A 685 15.85 -14.41 -36.65
CA ASP A 685 14.57 -14.87 -36.08
C ASP A 685 13.87 -13.81 -35.21
N GLN A 686 14.64 -12.86 -34.66
CA GLN A 686 14.13 -11.75 -33.85
C GLN A 686 13.83 -10.48 -34.65
N HIS A 687 14.12 -10.45 -35.96
CA HIS A 687 13.90 -9.29 -36.83
C HIS A 687 12.42 -8.98 -37.15
N PRO A 688 11.52 -9.97 -37.36
CA PRO A 688 10.13 -9.70 -37.77
C PRO A 688 9.39 -8.66 -36.91
N PRO A 689 9.41 -8.72 -35.55
CA PRO A 689 8.72 -7.71 -34.75
C PRO A 689 9.34 -6.30 -34.87
N LEU A 690 10.64 -6.18 -35.15
CA LEU A 690 11.32 -4.90 -35.34
C LEU A 690 10.98 -4.28 -36.70
N LEU A 691 11.00 -5.09 -37.76
CA LEU A 691 10.67 -4.66 -39.13
C LEU A 691 9.22 -4.19 -39.25
N ALA A 692 8.28 -4.89 -38.61
CA ALA A 692 6.88 -4.49 -38.57
C ALA A 692 6.66 -3.12 -37.90
N ARG A 693 7.51 -2.75 -36.94
CA ARG A 693 7.42 -1.45 -36.23
C ARG A 693 8.13 -0.33 -36.97
N LEU A 694 9.22 -0.65 -37.66
CA LEU A 694 9.86 0.26 -38.62
C LEU A 694 8.88 0.65 -39.74
N SER A 695 8.22 -0.33 -40.37
CA SER A 695 7.23 -0.05 -41.43
C SER A 695 6.02 0.72 -40.92
N ALA A 696 5.55 0.43 -39.71
CA ALA A 696 4.47 1.19 -39.06
C ALA A 696 4.90 2.64 -38.76
N LEU A 697 6.15 2.87 -38.39
CA LEU A 697 6.73 4.21 -38.18
C LEU A 697 6.85 4.97 -39.51
N ASP A 698 7.32 4.33 -40.59
CA ASP A 698 7.36 4.93 -41.93
C ASP A 698 5.97 5.36 -42.39
N ALA A 699 4.98 4.49 -42.25
CA ALA A 699 3.61 4.80 -42.59
C ALA A 699 3.03 5.94 -41.74
N GLN A 700 3.47 6.09 -40.49
CA GLN A 700 3.06 7.19 -39.63
C GLN A 700 3.69 8.52 -40.04
N VAL A 701 5.00 8.54 -40.30
CA VAL A 701 5.72 9.74 -40.77
C VAL A 701 5.09 10.28 -42.05
N ALA A 702 4.76 9.40 -43.02
CA ALA A 702 4.11 9.77 -44.26
C ALA A 702 2.69 10.34 -44.09
N ARG A 703 1.98 9.98 -43.01
CA ARG A 703 0.64 10.52 -42.71
C ARG A 703 0.68 11.84 -41.94
N GLU A 704 1.70 12.04 -41.11
CA GLU A 704 1.75 13.18 -40.17
C GLU A 704 2.42 14.43 -40.76
N TRP A 705 3.41 14.25 -41.62
CA TRP A 705 4.19 15.35 -42.19
C TRP A 705 3.85 15.56 -43.66
N SER A 706 3.54 16.79 -44.05
CA SER A 706 3.27 17.18 -45.44
C SER A 706 4.47 17.84 -46.13
N GLY A 707 5.36 18.48 -45.38
CA GLY A 707 6.58 19.10 -45.89
C GLY A 707 7.66 18.08 -46.24
N SER A 708 8.26 18.20 -47.44
CA SER A 708 9.32 17.30 -47.88
C SER A 708 10.54 17.30 -46.94
N LEU A 709 10.88 18.46 -46.37
CA LEU A 709 11.93 18.59 -45.38
C LEU A 709 11.59 17.80 -44.11
N ASP A 710 10.41 17.99 -43.51
CA ASP A 710 10.04 17.33 -42.26
C ASP A 710 9.91 15.81 -42.42
N VAL A 711 9.38 15.34 -43.55
CA VAL A 711 9.36 13.92 -43.91
C VAL A 711 10.79 13.38 -44.00
N GLY A 712 11.68 14.07 -44.73
CA GLY A 712 13.08 13.68 -44.87
C GLY A 712 13.79 13.67 -43.53
N LEU A 713 13.55 14.68 -42.69
CA LEU A 713 14.11 14.78 -41.36
C LEU A 713 13.61 13.60 -40.50
N ALA A 714 12.30 13.41 -40.33
CA ALA A 714 11.72 12.36 -39.49
C ALA A 714 12.08 10.92 -39.93
N SER A 715 12.35 10.72 -41.21
CA SER A 715 12.68 9.40 -41.79
C SER A 715 14.12 8.95 -41.56
N VAL A 716 14.97 9.80 -40.97
CA VAL A 716 16.40 9.52 -40.81
C VAL A 716 16.72 9.09 -39.37
N ALA A 717 17.51 8.03 -39.21
CA ALA A 717 17.94 7.56 -37.90
C ALA A 717 18.92 8.54 -37.24
N ASP A 718 18.65 8.89 -35.98
CA ASP A 718 19.56 9.69 -35.14
C ASP A 718 19.61 9.15 -33.70
N PRO A 719 20.77 8.63 -33.23
CA PRO A 719 20.94 8.14 -31.86
C PRO A 719 20.73 9.18 -30.75
N GLN A 720 20.86 10.48 -31.04
CA GLN A 720 20.64 11.56 -30.05
C GLN A 720 19.26 12.23 -30.21
N GLY A 721 18.60 12.03 -31.34
CA GLY A 721 17.37 12.73 -31.71
C GLY A 721 17.50 14.26 -31.86
N LEU A 722 18.71 14.84 -31.78
CA LEU A 722 18.94 16.29 -31.88
C LEU A 722 18.95 16.80 -33.32
N GLY A 723 19.02 15.90 -34.29
CA GLY A 723 19.07 16.18 -35.71
C GLY A 723 20.49 16.20 -36.27
N SER A 724 20.61 15.62 -37.47
CA SER A 724 21.71 15.84 -38.42
C SER A 724 21.08 15.88 -39.80
N GLU A 725 21.56 16.76 -40.69
CA GLU A 725 21.08 16.86 -42.08
C GLU A 725 21.21 15.53 -42.84
N MET A 726 22.15 14.67 -42.45
CA MET A 726 22.34 13.31 -43.01
C MET A 726 22.17 12.20 -41.97
N GLY A 727 21.61 12.47 -40.78
CA GLY A 727 21.43 11.47 -39.73
C GLY A 727 22.73 10.92 -39.14
N ALA A 728 22.71 9.65 -38.73
CA ALA A 728 23.91 8.93 -38.28
C ALA A 728 25.05 8.95 -39.32
N MET A 729 24.73 8.98 -40.62
CA MET A 729 25.69 9.09 -41.73
C MET A 729 26.32 10.49 -41.87
N GLY A 730 25.75 11.53 -41.24
CA GLY A 730 26.32 12.88 -41.21
C GLY A 730 27.42 13.08 -40.17
N ARG A 731 27.60 12.11 -39.25
CA ARG A 731 28.61 12.17 -38.18
C ARG A 731 29.96 11.57 -38.59
N ILE A 732 30.31 11.63 -39.87
CA ILE A 732 31.57 11.09 -40.44
C ILE A 732 32.64 12.20 -40.54
N LEU A 733 32.64 13.17 -39.63
CA LEU A 733 33.86 13.91 -39.33
C LEU A 733 34.53 13.17 -38.18
N PRO A 734 35.43 12.20 -38.44
CA PRO A 734 36.16 11.55 -37.37
C PRO A 734 36.87 12.62 -36.55
N LEU A 735 36.73 12.54 -35.23
CA LEU A 735 37.50 13.35 -34.29
C LEU A 735 38.97 12.92 -34.42
N ARG A 736 39.68 13.49 -35.39
CA ARG A 736 41.12 13.30 -35.58
C ARG A 736 41.83 14.08 -34.47
N LEU A 737 42.12 13.40 -33.37
CA LEU A 737 43.13 13.88 -32.41
C LEU A 737 44.49 13.72 -33.10
N GLY A 738 45.08 14.84 -33.52
CA GLY A 738 46.00 14.91 -34.66
C GLY A 738 47.38 14.27 -34.54
N VAL A 739 48.03 14.13 -35.70
CA VAL A 739 49.37 14.65 -36.03
C VAL A 739 49.25 15.13 -37.48
N GLU A 740 49.60 16.39 -37.78
CA GLU A 740 49.72 16.87 -39.16
C GLU A 740 50.79 16.04 -39.89
N PRO A 741 50.57 15.57 -41.13
CA PRO A 741 51.67 15.06 -41.93
C PRO A 741 52.61 16.23 -42.20
N ALA A 742 53.87 16.11 -41.77
CA ALA A 742 54.93 17.04 -42.13
C ALA A 742 55.04 17.12 -43.66
N GLU A 743 54.92 18.33 -44.20
CA GLU A 743 55.45 18.67 -45.53
C GLU A 743 56.95 18.93 -45.47
#